data_AF-A0A1I7BBW7-F1
#
_entry.id   AF-A0A1I7BBW7-F1
#
_cell.length_a   1.000
_cell.length_b   1.000
_cell.length_c   1.000
_cell.angle_alpha   90.00
_cell.angle_beta   90.00
_cell.angle_gamma   90.00
#
_symmetry.space_group_name_H-M   'P 1'
#
loop_
_entity.id
_entity.type
_entity.pdbx_description
1 polymer ?
#
loop_
_entity_poly.entity_id
_entity_poly.type
_entity_poly.pdbx_seq_one_letter_code
_entity_poly.pdbx_strand_id
1 'polypeptide(L)'
;MKNLIYILIVCASGMLAAQTEERTFSSKQEYVEYAYSNTNLTTFSSGYLLNLDYQWMDEEFNFNSYLSELRNPDKANGDKLIQMLHIMEKSDVDQTFKKTDITSPIYADFYRVTPNANMDIPLLIFDMDFERLKLDKERIVKDWSSDKPYPMFTENDAYMVNVQMAGPFITNLINPNVRFYWNNDYFLTNTEKGIKRVELTINGRTYSLFENETFRLFDHIDQELRELKIKIIYDDATTFSNTFHLNILKTNPLEGKAEKFEFDISGTIDGLKYDPELQYRIKYACGRNKLVKPFIVVAGWGPYTDNQHFNNLNIFKAKWPANFDDLYTDFNNFGLIETMRNNGYDIVICKFFPPNEHAERNANVLINLIEYINYLKNSNGSYEENVILSYSAGAIATRLALLKMEYSHLHENNIHHQTKLFISFDGEHQGANIPLAAQHMVKHMYNNSDWPNLGLYLDGLNQILEAPLTQELLHYYYKETGDVAFNETPNQGPSTFRNQLMNTFNTYNHIKNTHIPGYPSFTRNISIAQGANKGNYNNTNQQYPYPHIEGLIPFQKTYMDNKTSSQFNLQGGNEVFAWKEKISKGNWLALNQFVTNSECLVLDNAPGGTVTVNDNPLDAIVMLMTLSFPLGTPDEKKKYTQFCFTPTIFCHDIQNFDPNSSNHRMDYSMADNKLMFKSLQDYNSGNSNEFYGYPHLPYPNNHYNQVTPFDAVFSSNINEEHILCNKVERYDYLNYDEPFVRAGNSFIHPLLDFCLYEVDHENAYIQNENYGGFCRNNYTYQATIHAPKKVYIGEKVTDRTDFKKAFFQANSRINVKAGEEIIIKVGTDILAGTNSHFKIENVECIRSKSSYSTNTQNPNSENSSQRNTFDSKEDKWVNIYPNPSNGTVFLNFLEEFNIGYSYAVYSLSGQLITQGNILENKQELQLTKGVYIIKINNHEKFSTQRIIVL
;
A
#
# COMPACT_ATOMS: atom_id res chain seq x y z
N MET A 1 -41.95 61.22 -32.33
CA MET A 1 -42.01 59.92 -31.63
C MET A 1 -41.76 58.72 -32.56
N LYS A 2 -42.44 58.57 -33.71
CA LYS A 2 -42.21 57.42 -34.63
C LYS A 2 -40.78 57.32 -35.19
N ASN A 3 -40.11 58.43 -35.50
CA ASN A 3 -38.72 58.40 -35.96
C ASN A 3 -37.69 58.14 -34.84
N LEU A 4 -38.05 58.41 -33.58
CA LEU A 4 -37.19 58.10 -32.43
C LEU A 4 -37.25 56.61 -32.06
N ILE A 5 -38.43 56.00 -32.23
CA ILE A 5 -38.64 54.55 -32.05
C ILE A 5 -37.96 53.76 -33.16
N TYR A 6 -37.92 54.27 -34.40
CA TYR A 6 -37.19 53.61 -35.49
C TYR A 6 -35.67 53.66 -35.30
N ILE A 7 -35.12 54.76 -34.78
CA ILE A 7 -33.69 54.85 -34.43
C ILE A 7 -33.36 53.96 -33.23
N LEU A 8 -34.24 53.86 -32.23
CA LEU A 8 -34.05 52.94 -31.09
C LEU A 8 -34.18 51.46 -31.47
N ILE A 9 -35.03 51.10 -32.43
CA ILE A 9 -35.14 49.72 -32.93
C ILE A 9 -33.97 49.36 -33.84
N VAL A 10 -33.44 50.29 -34.64
CA VAL A 10 -32.22 50.07 -35.44
C VAL A 10 -30.96 50.04 -34.56
N CYS A 11 -30.91 50.80 -33.47
CA CYS A 11 -29.81 50.71 -32.49
C CYS A 11 -29.92 49.47 -31.58
N ALA A 12 -31.13 48.99 -31.25
CA ALA A 12 -31.33 47.78 -30.45
C ALA A 12 -31.20 46.48 -31.27
N SER A 13 -31.40 46.51 -32.59
CA SER A 13 -31.07 45.40 -33.49
C SER A 13 -29.61 45.41 -33.97
N GLY A 14 -28.91 46.54 -33.85
CA GLY A 14 -27.45 46.64 -34.01
C GLY A 14 -26.65 46.22 -32.77
N MET A 15 -27.34 45.91 -31.66
CA MET A 15 -26.80 45.20 -30.49
C MET A 15 -27.30 43.75 -30.46
N LEU A 16 -27.46 43.12 -31.62
CA LEU A 16 -26.98 41.75 -31.73
C LEU A 16 -25.48 41.86 -31.50
N ALA A 17 -25.02 41.50 -30.30
CA ALA A 17 -23.62 41.18 -30.11
C ALA A 17 -23.24 40.30 -31.31
N ALA A 18 -22.35 40.78 -32.17
CA ALA A 18 -21.62 39.87 -33.02
C ALA A 18 -21.05 38.86 -32.01
N GLN A 19 -21.61 37.65 -31.98
CA GLN A 19 -20.89 36.51 -31.44
C GLN A 19 -19.67 36.44 -32.33
N THR A 20 -18.59 37.10 -31.91
CA THR A 20 -17.28 36.81 -32.44
C THR A 20 -17.10 35.31 -32.24
N GLU A 21 -17.11 34.55 -33.33
CA GLU A 21 -16.98 33.09 -33.28
C GLU A 21 -15.71 32.75 -32.49
N GLU A 22 -15.89 32.21 -31.29
CA GLU A 22 -14.80 31.78 -30.42
C GLU A 22 -14.25 30.47 -30.98
N ARG A 23 -12.95 30.42 -31.26
CA ARG A 23 -12.29 29.20 -31.76
C ARG A 23 -11.68 28.43 -30.60
N THR A 24 -12.08 27.17 -30.45
CA THR A 24 -11.59 26.29 -29.39
C THR A 24 -10.47 25.37 -29.88
N PHE A 25 -9.48 25.13 -29.04
CA PHE A 25 -8.36 24.22 -29.22
C PHE A 25 -8.33 23.22 -28.06
N SER A 26 -8.00 21.96 -28.37
CA SER A 26 -7.89 20.87 -27.39
C SER A 26 -6.53 20.81 -26.70
N SER A 27 -5.50 21.44 -27.28
CA SER A 27 -4.13 21.44 -26.76
C SER A 27 -3.35 22.70 -27.16
N LYS A 28 -2.24 22.96 -26.46
CA LYS A 28 -1.26 24.00 -26.87
C LYS A 28 -0.74 23.75 -28.28
N GLN A 29 -0.50 22.49 -28.64
CA GLN A 29 0.07 22.14 -29.94
C GLN A 29 -0.86 22.54 -31.08
N GLU A 30 -2.15 22.20 -30.98
CA GLU A 30 -3.16 22.57 -31.95
C GLU A 30 -3.29 24.10 -32.06
N TYR A 31 -3.22 24.81 -30.93
CA TYR A 31 -3.18 26.26 -30.90
C TYR A 31 -1.98 26.81 -31.67
N VAL A 32 -0.75 26.34 -31.39
CA VAL A 32 0.47 26.85 -32.02
C VAL A 32 0.45 26.60 -33.52
N GLU A 33 0.08 25.38 -33.95
CA GLU A 33 -0.04 25.00 -35.36
C GLU A 33 -1.01 25.91 -36.12
N TYR A 34 -2.15 26.24 -35.51
CA TYR A 34 -3.12 27.14 -36.11
C TYR A 34 -2.66 28.60 -36.09
N ALA A 35 -2.28 29.10 -34.93
CA ALA A 35 -1.96 30.51 -34.68
C ALA A 35 -0.78 30.97 -35.55
N TYR A 36 0.20 30.11 -35.76
CA TYR A 36 1.38 30.39 -36.57
C TYR A 36 1.32 29.78 -37.98
N SER A 37 0.17 29.31 -38.46
CA SER A 37 0.04 28.66 -39.78
C SER A 37 0.45 29.52 -40.99
N ASN A 38 0.47 30.86 -40.86
CA ASN A 38 1.01 31.77 -41.89
C ASN A 38 2.54 31.94 -41.82
N THR A 39 3.18 31.46 -40.77
CA THR A 39 4.62 31.58 -40.49
C THR A 39 5.29 30.24 -40.73
N ASN A 40 6.33 30.22 -41.56
CA ASN A 40 7.16 29.02 -41.69
C ASN A 40 8.14 28.94 -40.50
N LEU A 41 7.74 28.24 -39.44
CA LEU A 41 8.52 28.12 -38.20
C LEU A 41 9.91 27.49 -38.42
N THR A 42 10.10 26.68 -39.47
CA THR A 42 11.41 26.08 -39.80
C THR A 42 12.46 27.10 -40.27
N THR A 43 12.06 28.36 -40.53
CA THR A 43 13.01 29.43 -40.89
C THR A 43 13.72 30.05 -39.69
N PHE A 44 13.27 29.75 -38.47
CA PHE A 44 13.89 30.20 -37.23
C PHE A 44 15.10 29.31 -36.91
N SER A 45 16.29 29.84 -37.16
CA SER A 45 17.56 29.11 -37.18
C SER A 45 17.96 28.49 -35.84
N SER A 46 17.43 29.01 -34.73
CA SER A 46 17.69 28.47 -33.39
C SER A 46 16.93 27.17 -33.11
N GLY A 47 15.85 26.90 -33.85
CA GLY A 47 14.89 25.85 -33.51
C GLY A 47 13.98 26.18 -32.32
N TYR A 48 14.11 27.37 -31.72
CA TYR A 48 13.29 27.79 -30.58
C TYR A 48 12.79 29.23 -30.73
N LEU A 49 11.48 29.43 -30.78
CA LEU A 49 10.86 30.75 -30.82
C LEU A 49 10.12 31.01 -29.51
N LEU A 50 10.61 31.96 -28.70
CA LEU A 50 10.06 32.22 -27.37
C LEU A 50 8.57 32.61 -27.41
N ASN A 51 8.13 33.24 -28.49
CA ASN A 51 6.75 33.71 -28.65
C ASN A 51 5.73 32.59 -28.95
N LEU A 52 6.16 31.33 -29.11
CA LEU A 52 5.23 30.20 -29.20
C LEU A 52 4.47 29.95 -27.90
N ASP A 53 5.00 30.44 -26.78
CA ASP A 53 4.24 30.54 -25.54
C ASP A 53 3.63 31.92 -25.36
N TYR A 54 2.30 31.99 -25.45
CA TYR A 54 1.57 33.23 -25.29
C TYR A 54 1.54 33.72 -23.84
N GLN A 55 1.74 32.85 -22.85
CA GLN A 55 1.73 33.23 -21.43
C GLN A 55 2.89 34.18 -21.10
N TRP A 56 3.99 34.10 -21.85
CA TRP A 56 5.15 35.00 -21.70
C TRP A 56 4.88 36.41 -22.21
N MET A 57 3.72 36.61 -22.85
CA MET A 57 3.31 37.87 -23.47
C MET A 57 2.25 38.62 -22.66
N ASP A 58 1.87 38.09 -21.49
CA ASP A 58 0.95 38.73 -20.55
C ASP A 58 1.53 40.06 -20.00
N GLU A 59 0.69 41.07 -19.81
CA GLU A 59 1.12 42.39 -19.32
C GLU A 59 1.62 42.35 -17.86
N GLU A 60 1.15 41.37 -17.08
CA GLU A 60 1.55 41.20 -15.67
C GLU A 60 2.87 40.40 -15.53
N PHE A 61 3.26 39.63 -16.54
CA PHE A 61 4.50 38.86 -16.53
C PHE A 61 5.64 39.63 -17.20
N ASN A 62 6.58 40.14 -16.39
CA ASN A 62 7.75 40.84 -16.91
C ASN A 62 8.80 39.85 -17.42
N PHE A 63 8.61 39.36 -18.66
CA PHE A 63 9.52 38.41 -19.29
C PHE A 63 10.96 38.92 -19.41
N ASN A 64 11.17 40.24 -19.53
CA ASN A 64 12.51 40.82 -19.55
C ASN A 64 13.22 40.67 -18.20
N SER A 65 12.49 40.90 -17.10
CA SER A 65 13.01 40.64 -15.76
C SER A 65 13.30 39.15 -15.58
N TYR A 66 12.39 38.29 -16.03
CA TYR A 66 12.52 36.84 -15.95
C TYR A 66 13.75 36.31 -16.71
N LEU A 67 13.91 36.68 -17.98
CA LEU A 67 15.10 36.37 -18.78
C LEU A 67 16.37 36.94 -18.15
N SER A 68 16.31 38.14 -17.56
CA SER A 68 17.46 38.71 -16.84
C SER A 68 17.82 37.90 -15.59
N GLU A 69 16.85 37.29 -14.90
CA GLU A 69 17.11 36.44 -13.74
C GLU A 69 17.62 35.05 -14.11
N LEU A 70 17.15 34.48 -15.22
CA LEU A 70 17.68 33.23 -15.78
C LEU A 70 19.12 33.40 -16.26
N ARG A 71 19.42 34.54 -16.88
CA ARG A 71 20.78 34.87 -17.34
C ARG A 71 21.72 35.32 -16.21
N ASN A 72 21.25 35.40 -14.97
CA ASN A 72 22.09 35.82 -13.84
C ASN A 72 22.89 34.62 -13.29
N PRO A 73 24.22 34.57 -13.52
CA PRO A 73 25.05 33.45 -13.10
C PRO A 73 25.16 33.30 -11.58
N ASP A 74 24.87 34.36 -10.80
CA ASP A 74 24.93 34.32 -9.33
C ASP A 74 23.63 33.88 -8.68
N LYS A 75 22.59 33.57 -9.46
CA LYS A 75 21.30 33.11 -8.97
C LYS A 75 20.92 31.71 -9.49
N ALA A 76 21.86 30.90 -9.96
CA ALA A 76 21.53 29.56 -10.49
C ALA A 76 21.17 28.58 -9.36
N ASN A 77 20.17 27.73 -9.57
CA ASN A 77 19.73 26.67 -8.66
C ASN A 77 18.96 25.58 -9.44
N GLY A 78 18.60 24.47 -8.80
CA GLY A 78 17.94 23.34 -9.49
C GLY A 78 16.63 23.74 -10.14
N ASP A 79 15.88 24.58 -9.45
CA ASP A 79 14.60 25.09 -9.93
C ASP A 79 14.75 25.82 -11.28
N LYS A 80 15.80 26.65 -11.45
CA LYS A 80 16.10 27.32 -12.72
C LYS A 80 16.55 26.39 -13.84
N LEU A 81 17.17 25.25 -13.53
CA LEU A 81 17.48 24.26 -14.56
C LEU A 81 16.20 23.62 -15.09
N ILE A 82 15.23 23.33 -14.22
CA ILE A 82 13.91 22.82 -14.63
C ILE A 82 13.14 23.85 -15.47
N GLN A 83 13.22 25.13 -15.10
CA GLN A 83 12.66 26.23 -15.92
C GLN A 83 13.21 26.24 -17.33
N MET A 84 14.52 26.03 -17.46
CA MET A 84 15.17 26.05 -18.74
C MET A 84 14.66 24.92 -19.65
N LEU A 85 14.50 23.71 -19.10
CA LEU A 85 13.87 22.59 -19.83
C LEU A 85 12.42 22.92 -20.23
N HIS A 86 11.68 23.59 -19.35
CA HIS A 86 10.31 24.00 -19.62
C HIS A 86 10.25 25.06 -20.75
N ILE A 87 11.13 26.05 -20.74
CA ILE A 87 11.24 27.06 -21.81
C ILE A 87 11.55 26.38 -23.14
N MET A 88 12.48 25.42 -23.17
CA MET A 88 12.78 24.64 -24.37
C MET A 88 11.54 23.92 -24.89
N GLU A 89 10.83 23.17 -24.05
CA GLU A 89 9.61 22.45 -24.44
C GLU A 89 8.51 23.39 -24.97
N LYS A 90 8.36 24.58 -24.39
CA LYS A 90 7.32 25.54 -24.77
C LYS A 90 7.66 26.40 -25.98
N SER A 91 8.93 26.53 -26.32
CA SER A 91 9.43 27.35 -27.45
C SER A 91 9.94 26.53 -28.63
N ASP A 92 9.97 25.20 -28.53
CA ASP A 92 10.38 24.32 -29.62
C ASP A 92 9.48 24.48 -30.84
N VAL A 93 10.08 24.88 -31.97
CA VAL A 93 9.36 25.11 -33.23
C VAL A 93 8.79 23.83 -33.83
N ASP A 94 9.45 22.69 -33.59
CA ASP A 94 9.04 21.39 -34.11
C ASP A 94 8.09 20.67 -33.13
N GLN A 95 7.96 21.17 -31.90
CA GLN A 95 7.12 20.63 -30.83
C GLN A 95 7.42 19.16 -30.47
N THR A 96 8.67 18.75 -30.65
CA THR A 96 9.18 17.40 -30.42
C THR A 96 9.89 17.24 -29.09
N PHE A 97 10.56 18.29 -28.59
CA PHE A 97 11.29 18.26 -27.33
C PHE A 97 10.33 17.99 -26.17
N LYS A 98 10.64 16.97 -25.37
CA LYS A 98 9.93 16.67 -24.13
C LYS A 98 10.90 16.81 -22.97
N LYS A 99 10.58 17.68 -22.00
CA LYS A 99 11.42 17.84 -20.79
C LYS A 99 11.59 16.51 -20.05
N THR A 100 10.59 15.64 -20.14
CA THR A 100 10.53 14.34 -19.47
C THR A 100 11.62 13.38 -19.91
N ASP A 101 12.11 13.50 -21.15
CA ASP A 101 13.17 12.65 -21.66
C ASP A 101 14.49 12.89 -20.91
N ILE A 102 14.69 14.11 -20.41
CA ILE A 102 15.82 14.49 -19.56
C ILE A 102 15.55 14.17 -18.09
N THR A 103 14.36 14.50 -17.59
CA THR A 103 14.09 14.45 -16.16
C THR A 103 13.74 13.06 -15.64
N SER A 104 12.95 12.28 -16.39
CA SER A 104 12.46 10.97 -15.93
C SER A 104 13.57 9.96 -15.60
N PRO A 105 14.68 9.85 -16.36
CA PRO A 105 15.79 8.97 -15.98
C PRO A 105 16.42 9.35 -14.63
N ILE A 106 16.64 10.66 -14.42
CA ILE A 106 17.25 11.17 -13.19
C ILE A 106 16.34 10.89 -12.00
N TYR A 107 15.05 11.13 -12.17
CA TYR A 107 14.09 10.84 -11.13
C TYR A 107 13.98 9.36 -10.80
N ALA A 108 13.95 8.48 -11.81
CA ALA A 108 13.95 7.04 -11.59
C ALA A 108 15.16 6.62 -10.73
N ASP A 109 16.34 7.18 -10.97
CA ASP A 109 17.51 6.95 -10.12
C ASP A 109 17.32 7.51 -8.70
N PHE A 110 16.79 8.73 -8.55
CA PHE A 110 16.49 9.31 -7.24
C PHE A 110 15.62 8.40 -6.38
N TYR A 111 14.60 7.80 -6.98
CA TYR A 111 13.67 6.98 -6.24
C TYR A 111 14.10 5.52 -6.07
N ARG A 112 15.02 4.99 -6.89
CA ARG A 112 15.58 3.63 -6.78
C ARG A 112 16.77 3.50 -5.83
N VAL A 113 17.46 4.57 -5.49
CA VAL A 113 18.68 4.52 -4.68
C VAL A 113 18.33 4.33 -3.20
N THR A 114 18.74 3.19 -2.62
CA THR A 114 18.69 3.01 -1.17
C THR A 114 19.61 4.03 -0.47
N PRO A 115 19.34 4.43 0.78
CA PRO A 115 20.16 5.42 1.49
C PRO A 115 21.66 5.11 1.57
N ASN A 116 22.07 3.86 1.30
CA ASN A 116 23.45 3.40 1.38
C ASN A 116 24.14 3.27 0.00
N ALA A 117 23.42 3.41 -1.11
CA ALA A 117 23.99 3.34 -2.45
C ALA A 117 24.55 4.71 -2.90
N ASN A 118 25.50 4.69 -3.85
CA ASN A 118 25.97 5.91 -4.48
C ASN A 118 24.81 6.56 -5.24
N MET A 119 24.68 7.88 -5.10
CA MET A 119 23.68 8.67 -5.80
C MET A 119 24.36 9.52 -6.88
N ASP A 120 24.15 9.16 -8.14
CA ASP A 120 24.76 9.82 -9.28
C ASP A 120 23.83 10.93 -9.78
N ILE A 121 24.30 12.16 -9.70
CA ILE A 121 23.51 13.35 -10.04
C ILE A 121 24.17 14.01 -11.24
N PRO A 122 23.47 14.11 -12.38
CA PRO A 122 24.03 14.78 -13.55
C PRO A 122 24.10 16.29 -13.32
N LEU A 123 25.14 16.90 -13.87
CA LEU A 123 25.21 18.33 -14.10
C LEU A 123 24.46 18.62 -15.40
N LEU A 124 23.30 19.26 -15.31
CA LEU A 124 22.65 19.83 -16.49
C LEU A 124 23.42 21.05 -16.94
N ILE A 125 23.75 21.10 -18.22
CA ILE A 125 24.53 22.19 -18.82
C ILE A 125 23.77 22.70 -20.03
N PHE A 126 23.48 24.00 -20.04
CA PHE A 126 22.79 24.68 -21.12
C PHE A 126 23.73 25.68 -21.80
N ASP A 127 23.81 25.62 -23.13
CA ASP A 127 24.28 26.71 -23.99
C ASP A 127 23.31 26.83 -25.16
N MET A 128 22.24 27.59 -24.96
CA MET A 128 21.08 27.61 -25.84
C MET A 128 20.85 29.00 -26.39
N ASP A 129 20.66 29.06 -27.70
CA ASP A 129 20.16 30.21 -28.41
C ASP A 129 18.65 30.09 -28.61
N PHE A 130 17.93 31.19 -28.38
CA PHE A 130 16.50 31.32 -28.61
C PHE A 130 16.22 32.53 -29.49
N GLU A 131 15.27 32.43 -30.41
CA GLU A 131 14.76 33.56 -31.15
C GLU A 131 13.57 34.19 -30.43
N ARG A 132 13.53 35.52 -30.44
CA ARG A 132 12.43 36.31 -29.88
C ARG A 132 11.98 37.38 -30.84
N LEU A 133 10.67 37.52 -31.04
CA LEU A 133 10.09 38.57 -31.84
C LEU A 133 10.49 39.97 -31.31
N LYS A 134 10.78 40.89 -32.23
CA LYS A 134 10.99 42.31 -31.93
C LYS A 134 9.73 42.91 -31.33
N LEU A 135 9.90 43.94 -30.50
CA LEU A 135 8.82 44.56 -29.71
C LEU A 135 7.57 44.95 -30.54
N ASP A 136 7.74 45.43 -31.77
CA ASP A 136 6.62 45.80 -32.64
C ASP A 136 5.81 44.58 -33.11
N LYS A 137 6.47 43.44 -33.29
CA LYS A 137 5.88 42.16 -33.71
C LYS A 137 5.28 41.39 -32.55
N GLU A 138 5.97 41.38 -31.42
CA GLU A 138 5.47 40.86 -30.15
C GLU A 138 4.15 41.55 -29.78
N ARG A 139 4.05 42.87 -30.01
CA ARG A 139 2.80 43.61 -29.81
C ARG A 139 1.65 43.15 -30.71
N ILE A 140 1.92 42.71 -31.94
CA ILE A 140 0.88 42.17 -32.84
C ILE A 140 0.24 40.93 -32.24
N VAL A 141 1.06 40.00 -31.74
CA VAL A 141 0.60 38.76 -31.11
C VAL A 141 -0.17 39.08 -29.81
N LYS A 142 0.35 40.03 -29.01
CA LYS A 142 -0.26 40.46 -27.74
C LYS A 142 -1.62 41.13 -27.89
N ASP A 143 -1.75 42.04 -28.85
CA ASP A 143 -2.97 42.81 -29.12
C ASP A 143 -3.90 42.13 -30.14
N TRP A 144 -3.59 40.89 -30.56
CA TRP A 144 -4.35 40.16 -31.56
C TRP A 144 -5.78 39.90 -31.10
N SER A 145 -6.78 40.32 -31.89
CA SER A 145 -8.20 40.19 -31.53
C SER A 145 -9.05 39.46 -32.57
N SER A 146 -8.43 38.83 -33.57
CA SER A 146 -9.11 38.08 -34.63
C SER A 146 -9.07 36.58 -34.33
N ASP A 147 -10.11 35.87 -34.79
CA ASP A 147 -10.18 34.41 -34.84
C ASP A 147 -9.22 33.77 -35.87
N LYS A 148 -8.59 34.57 -36.74
CA LYS A 148 -7.67 34.14 -37.81
C LYS A 148 -6.23 34.01 -37.32
N PRO A 149 -5.38 33.17 -37.96
CA PRO A 149 -3.97 33.04 -37.62
C PRO A 149 -3.21 34.37 -37.63
N TYR A 150 -2.13 34.46 -36.85
CA TYR A 150 -1.22 35.60 -36.85
C TYR A 150 -0.69 35.90 -38.25
N PRO A 151 -0.29 37.14 -38.56
CA PRO A 151 0.40 37.43 -39.80
C PRO A 151 1.72 36.66 -39.87
N MET A 152 2.24 36.51 -41.09
CA MET A 152 3.54 35.88 -41.31
C MET A 152 4.65 36.64 -40.59
N PHE A 153 5.42 35.93 -39.77
CA PHE A 153 6.69 36.39 -39.21
C PHE A 153 7.86 35.71 -39.95
N THR A 154 9.02 36.36 -39.94
CA THR A 154 10.26 35.86 -40.54
C THR A 154 11.41 35.95 -39.54
N GLU A 155 12.55 35.31 -39.82
CA GLU A 155 13.78 35.46 -39.02
C GLU A 155 14.17 36.93 -38.77
N ASN A 156 13.92 37.81 -39.75
CA ASN A 156 14.22 39.24 -39.67
C ASN A 156 13.33 39.99 -38.68
N ASP A 157 12.22 39.39 -38.27
CA ASP A 157 11.29 39.91 -37.28
C ASP A 157 11.70 39.55 -35.84
N ALA A 158 12.71 38.70 -35.68
CA ALA A 158 13.23 38.25 -34.39
C ALA A 158 14.67 38.74 -34.13
N TYR A 159 15.12 38.51 -32.90
CA TYR A 159 16.51 38.64 -32.48
C TYR A 159 16.91 37.47 -31.57
N MET A 160 18.20 37.16 -31.56
CA MET A 160 18.76 36.05 -30.80
C MET A 160 18.97 36.41 -29.33
N VAL A 161 18.67 35.46 -28.46
CA VAL A 161 18.90 35.50 -27.02
C VAL A 161 19.66 34.23 -26.63
N ASN A 162 20.93 34.39 -26.23
CA ASN A 162 21.72 33.29 -25.69
C ASN A 162 21.53 33.19 -24.16
N VAL A 163 21.36 31.97 -23.67
CA VAL A 163 21.22 31.66 -22.25
C VAL A 163 22.13 30.47 -21.91
N GLN A 164 23.01 30.69 -20.93
CA GLN A 164 23.93 29.69 -20.41
C GLN A 164 23.67 29.45 -18.93
N MET A 165 23.66 28.18 -18.51
CA MET A 165 23.51 27.79 -17.10
C MET A 165 24.06 26.38 -16.89
N ALA A 166 24.71 26.13 -15.75
CA ALA A 166 25.15 24.79 -15.38
C ALA A 166 24.87 24.50 -13.91
N GLY A 167 24.58 23.25 -13.58
CA GLY A 167 24.31 22.88 -12.19
C GLY A 167 23.87 21.43 -11.99
N PRO A 168 24.02 20.89 -10.78
CA PRO A 168 23.40 19.62 -10.45
C PRO A 168 21.87 19.74 -10.54
N PHE A 169 21.20 18.67 -10.97
CA PHE A 169 19.74 18.62 -11.09
C PHE A 169 18.97 18.89 -9.77
N ILE A 170 19.64 18.86 -8.61
CA ILE A 170 19.01 18.96 -7.28
C ILE A 170 19.40 20.23 -6.52
N THR A 171 18.45 20.78 -5.77
CA THR A 171 18.69 21.92 -4.86
C THR A 171 18.92 21.46 -3.41
N ASN A 172 18.16 20.48 -2.90
CA ASN A 172 18.27 20.01 -1.51
C ASN A 172 18.38 18.49 -1.46
N LEU A 173 19.35 17.95 -0.72
CA LEU A 173 19.52 16.50 -0.56
C LEU A 173 20.24 16.16 0.74
N ILE A 174 19.88 15.05 1.36
CA ILE A 174 20.67 14.47 2.45
C ILE A 174 21.06 13.06 2.03
N ASN A 175 22.34 12.86 1.75
CA ASN A 175 22.91 11.56 1.37
C ASN A 175 24.44 11.63 1.51
N PRO A 176 25.09 10.73 2.27
CA PRO A 176 26.55 10.72 2.41
C PRO A 176 27.32 10.34 1.13
N ASN A 177 26.67 9.74 0.14
CA ASN A 177 27.29 9.09 -1.02
C ASN A 177 26.92 9.76 -2.36
N VAL A 178 26.94 11.09 -2.41
CA VAL A 178 26.64 11.86 -3.64
C VAL A 178 27.83 11.90 -4.60
N ARG A 179 27.56 11.63 -5.89
CA ARG A 179 28.50 11.80 -7.00
C ARG A 179 27.93 12.73 -8.06
N PHE A 180 28.73 13.67 -8.56
CA PHE A 180 28.37 14.48 -9.73
C PHE A 180 28.99 13.92 -11.00
N TYR A 181 28.27 13.96 -12.12
CA TYR A 181 28.82 13.58 -13.42
C TYR A 181 28.22 14.45 -14.53
N TRP A 182 28.76 14.40 -15.74
CA TRP A 182 28.15 14.99 -16.93
C TRP A 182 28.46 14.13 -18.16
N ASN A 183 27.58 14.17 -19.15
CA ASN A 183 27.74 13.53 -20.45
C ASN A 183 26.92 14.31 -21.51
N ASN A 184 26.92 13.83 -22.76
CA ASN A 184 26.18 14.49 -23.85
C ASN A 184 24.64 14.42 -23.71
N ASP A 185 24.09 13.49 -22.92
CA ASP A 185 22.64 13.42 -22.68
C ASP A 185 22.15 14.61 -21.81
N TYR A 186 23.06 15.19 -21.00
CA TYR A 186 22.78 16.29 -20.08
C TYR A 186 23.43 17.62 -20.49
N PHE A 187 24.05 17.66 -21.67
CA PHE A 187 24.53 18.88 -22.30
C PHE A 187 23.58 19.30 -23.44
N LEU A 188 22.76 20.30 -23.14
CA LEU A 188 21.73 20.81 -24.04
C LEU A 188 22.26 22.06 -24.76
N THR A 189 22.45 21.94 -26.08
CA THR A 189 22.96 23.04 -26.91
C THR A 189 22.45 23.01 -28.35
N ASN A 190 22.34 24.20 -28.95
CA ASN A 190 22.17 24.44 -30.39
C ASN A 190 23.24 25.42 -30.96
N THR A 191 24.33 25.66 -30.22
CA THR A 191 25.36 26.66 -30.56
C THR A 191 26.60 26.07 -31.25
N GLU A 192 26.55 24.80 -31.66
CA GLU A 192 27.66 23.99 -32.22
C GLU A 192 28.89 23.81 -31.30
N LYS A 193 28.89 24.33 -30.08
CA LYS A 193 30.02 24.22 -29.14
C LYS A 193 30.06 22.84 -28.46
N GLY A 194 31.24 22.24 -28.40
CA GLY A 194 31.54 21.08 -27.56
C GLY A 194 32.18 21.48 -26.22
N ILE A 195 32.01 20.64 -25.19
CA ILE A 195 32.61 20.85 -23.87
C ILE A 195 33.93 20.07 -23.77
N LYS A 196 35.02 20.79 -23.48
CA LYS A 196 36.32 20.19 -23.22
C LYS A 196 36.43 19.60 -21.81
N ARG A 197 35.95 20.35 -20.80
CA ARG A 197 35.84 19.90 -19.40
C ARG A 197 34.97 20.83 -18.56
N VAL A 198 34.52 20.32 -17.43
CA VAL A 198 33.86 21.08 -16.37
C VAL A 198 34.81 21.26 -15.18
N GLU A 199 34.83 22.44 -14.58
CA GLU A 199 35.59 22.75 -13.37
C GLU A 199 34.61 23.05 -12.21
N LEU A 200 34.69 22.27 -11.14
CA LEU A 200 33.90 22.41 -9.91
C LEU A 200 34.76 23.07 -8.84
N THR A 201 34.33 24.21 -8.32
CA THR A 201 35.03 24.90 -7.22
C THR A 201 34.21 24.83 -5.94
N ILE A 202 34.79 24.17 -4.93
CA ILE A 202 34.17 23.89 -3.62
C ILE A 202 35.15 24.32 -2.52
N ASN A 203 34.69 25.12 -1.56
CA ASN A 203 35.52 25.64 -0.45
C ASN A 203 36.86 26.24 -0.92
N GLY A 204 36.86 26.92 -2.07
CA GLY A 204 38.04 27.57 -2.66
C GLY A 204 39.01 26.63 -3.40
N ARG A 205 38.72 25.33 -3.51
CA ARG A 205 39.51 24.36 -4.29
C ARG A 205 38.77 24.00 -5.58
N THR A 206 39.49 23.95 -6.70
CA THR A 206 38.95 23.63 -8.02
C THR A 206 39.34 22.21 -8.45
N TYR A 207 38.36 21.47 -8.96
CA TYR A 207 38.47 20.10 -9.44
C TYR A 207 38.02 20.04 -10.90
N SER A 208 38.76 19.34 -11.76
CA SER A 208 38.34 19.10 -13.15
C SER A 208 37.55 17.81 -13.25
N LEU A 209 36.48 17.84 -14.04
CA LEU A 209 35.58 16.73 -14.30
C LEU A 209 35.43 16.56 -15.82
N PHE A 210 35.89 15.43 -16.36
CA PHE A 210 35.75 15.10 -17.78
C PHE A 210 34.46 14.33 -18.06
N GLU A 211 34.10 14.18 -19.33
CA GLU A 211 32.88 13.49 -19.74
C GLU A 211 32.84 12.06 -19.17
N ASN A 212 31.69 11.66 -18.63
CA ASN A 212 31.44 10.35 -18.00
C ASN A 212 32.27 10.05 -16.73
N GLU A 213 33.09 10.98 -16.25
CA GLU A 213 33.73 10.84 -14.95
C GLU A 213 32.76 11.20 -13.81
N THR A 214 32.95 10.57 -12.64
CA THR A 214 32.16 10.87 -11.44
C THR A 214 33.02 11.58 -10.39
N PHE A 215 32.50 12.66 -9.82
CA PHE A 215 33.09 13.42 -8.72
C PHE A 215 32.39 13.11 -7.40
N ARG A 216 33.09 12.47 -6.45
CA ARG A 216 32.54 12.15 -5.12
C ARG A 216 32.55 13.38 -4.22
N LEU A 217 31.36 13.91 -3.92
CA LEU A 217 31.21 15.17 -3.22
C LEU A 217 31.85 15.15 -1.82
N PHE A 218 31.50 14.15 -1.02
CA PHE A 218 31.85 14.07 0.40
C PHE A 218 33.27 13.56 0.70
N ASP A 219 34.06 13.30 -0.35
CA ASP A 219 35.52 13.15 -0.26
C ASP A 219 36.21 14.52 -0.11
N HIS A 220 35.50 15.62 -0.42
CA HIS A 220 36.03 16.98 -0.47
C HIS A 220 35.33 17.97 0.45
N ILE A 221 34.27 17.56 1.15
CA ILE A 221 33.53 18.37 2.13
C ILE A 221 33.16 17.54 3.38
N ASP A 222 33.04 18.21 4.54
CA ASP A 222 32.83 17.53 5.82
C ASP A 222 31.37 17.27 6.18
N GLN A 223 30.48 18.27 6.03
CA GLN A 223 29.08 18.17 6.51
C GLN A 223 28.04 18.69 5.53
N GLU A 224 28.27 19.84 4.91
CA GLU A 224 27.27 20.54 4.10
C GLU A 224 27.92 21.23 2.89
N LEU A 225 27.24 21.24 1.76
CA LEU A 225 27.53 22.11 0.62
C LEU A 225 26.37 23.08 0.38
N ARG A 226 26.66 24.39 0.42
CA ARG A 226 25.67 25.46 0.16
C ARG A 226 25.80 26.12 -1.21
N GLU A 227 27.00 26.08 -1.76
CA GLU A 227 27.34 26.79 -2.99
C GLU A 227 28.35 25.95 -3.78
N LEU A 228 28.11 25.83 -5.08
CA LEU A 228 29.00 25.18 -6.03
C LEU A 228 29.28 26.13 -7.18
N LYS A 229 30.54 26.55 -7.34
CA LYS A 229 30.94 27.33 -8.52
C LYS A 229 31.30 26.39 -9.64
N ILE A 230 30.67 26.57 -10.79
CA ILE A 230 30.82 25.71 -11.96
C ILE A 230 31.39 26.56 -13.08
N LYS A 231 32.44 26.06 -13.71
CA LYS A 231 33.03 26.67 -14.89
C LYS A 231 33.08 25.65 -16.03
N ILE A 232 32.49 26.01 -17.16
CA ILE A 232 32.50 25.23 -18.39
C ILE A 232 33.61 25.78 -19.28
N ILE A 233 34.44 24.88 -19.80
CA ILE A 233 35.48 25.21 -20.79
C ILE A 233 35.11 24.50 -22.08
N TYR A 234 34.81 25.26 -23.12
CA TYR A 234 34.46 24.75 -24.43
C TYR A 234 35.71 24.39 -25.25
N ASP A 235 35.52 23.62 -26.32
CA ASP A 235 36.61 23.19 -27.22
C ASP A 235 37.29 24.35 -27.93
N ASP A 236 36.56 25.44 -28.18
CA ASP A 236 37.05 26.70 -28.74
C ASP A 236 37.80 27.60 -27.74
N ALA A 237 38.01 27.10 -26.51
CA ALA A 237 38.61 27.78 -25.37
C ALA A 237 37.80 28.95 -24.78
N THR A 238 36.57 29.20 -25.25
CA THR A 238 35.64 30.08 -24.54
C THR A 238 35.21 29.43 -23.23
N THR A 239 34.76 30.25 -22.27
CA THR A 239 34.35 29.75 -20.96
C THR A 239 33.09 30.41 -20.47
N PHE A 240 32.23 29.62 -19.82
CA PHE A 240 31.09 30.09 -19.06
C PHE A 240 31.30 29.75 -17.58
N SER A 241 30.78 30.56 -16.67
CA SER A 241 30.85 30.25 -15.23
C SER A 241 29.62 30.77 -14.51
N ASN A 242 29.12 29.98 -13.57
CA ASN A 242 28.02 30.36 -12.68
C ASN A 242 28.24 29.83 -11.26
N THR A 243 27.57 30.48 -10.32
CA THR A 243 27.49 30.09 -8.92
C THR A 243 26.15 29.42 -8.69
N PHE A 244 26.17 28.14 -8.31
CA PHE A 244 24.97 27.34 -8.09
C PHE A 244 24.66 27.23 -6.59
N HIS A 245 23.46 27.61 -6.20
CA HIS A 245 22.96 27.54 -4.82
C HIS A 245 22.23 26.22 -4.59
N LEU A 246 22.64 25.52 -3.53
CA LEU A 246 22.11 24.21 -3.16
C LEU A 246 22.27 23.98 -1.65
N ASN A 247 21.78 22.86 -1.13
CA ASN A 247 21.98 22.42 0.24
C ASN A 247 22.06 20.89 0.28
N ILE A 248 23.28 20.35 0.23
CA ILE A 248 23.52 18.90 0.31
C ILE A 248 24.21 18.56 1.64
N LEU A 249 23.62 17.65 2.42
CA LEU A 249 24.07 17.27 3.76
C LEU A 249 24.61 15.83 3.79
N LYS A 250 25.73 15.62 4.53
CA LYS A 250 26.40 14.30 4.68
C LYS A 250 25.68 13.36 5.64
N THR A 251 24.83 13.87 6.50
CA THR A 251 24.29 13.08 7.62
C THR A 251 23.33 12.01 7.12
N ASN A 252 23.21 10.91 7.84
CA ASN A 252 22.04 10.05 7.70
C ASN A 252 20.95 10.62 8.61
N PRO A 253 19.73 10.82 8.13
CA PRO A 253 18.64 11.33 8.97
C PRO A 253 18.17 10.33 10.05
N LEU A 254 18.87 9.19 10.21
CA LEU A 254 18.66 8.17 11.25
C LEU A 254 19.09 8.59 12.67
N GLU A 255 19.52 9.83 12.90
CA GLU A 255 19.83 10.36 14.25
C GLU A 255 18.63 11.01 14.94
N GLY A 256 17.41 10.51 14.69
CA GLY A 256 16.22 10.80 15.47
C GLY A 256 16.12 9.88 16.69
N LYS A 257 16.07 10.45 17.90
CA LYS A 257 15.91 9.74 19.18
C LYS A 257 14.46 9.23 19.37
N ALA A 258 14.04 8.23 18.62
CA ALA A 258 12.96 7.33 19.05
C ALA A 258 13.57 6.16 19.83
N GLU A 259 12.88 5.61 20.83
CA GLU A 259 13.26 4.34 21.45
C GLU A 259 13.22 3.26 20.35
N LYS A 260 14.38 2.84 19.85
CA LYS A 260 14.48 1.84 18.78
C LYS A 260 13.93 0.51 19.27
N PHE A 261 12.99 -0.07 18.53
CA PHE A 261 12.56 -1.43 18.78
C PHE A 261 13.67 -2.39 18.31
N GLU A 262 14.29 -3.11 19.24
CA GLU A 262 15.44 -3.96 18.92
C GLU A 262 14.98 -5.27 18.26
N PHE A 263 15.20 -5.42 16.96
CA PHE A 263 14.93 -6.67 16.23
C PHE A 263 16.07 -7.68 16.40
N ASP A 264 15.74 -8.98 16.43
CA ASP A 264 16.71 -10.06 16.65
C ASP A 264 17.44 -10.43 15.34
N ILE A 265 16.76 -10.35 14.19
CA ILE A 265 17.35 -10.56 12.85
C ILE A 265 16.92 -9.44 11.92
N SER A 266 17.85 -9.01 11.06
CA SER A 266 17.61 -8.13 9.92
C SER A 266 18.14 -8.77 8.65
N GLY A 267 17.41 -8.66 7.54
CA GLY A 267 17.88 -9.13 6.25
C GLY A 267 17.13 -8.53 5.07
N THR A 268 17.58 -8.91 3.87
CA THR A 268 16.98 -8.56 2.59
C THR A 268 16.90 -9.84 1.74
N ILE A 269 15.80 -10.00 1.02
CA ILE A 269 15.65 -10.98 -0.04
C ILE A 269 15.81 -10.21 -1.35
N ASP A 270 16.87 -10.51 -2.10
CA ASP A 270 17.13 -9.87 -3.37
C ASP A 270 16.18 -10.41 -4.45
N GLY A 271 15.68 -9.51 -5.29
CA GLY A 271 14.99 -9.87 -6.53
C GLY A 271 15.95 -10.34 -7.63
N LEU A 272 15.41 -10.83 -8.74
CA LEU A 272 16.19 -10.91 -9.99
C LEU A 272 16.55 -9.49 -10.47
N LYS A 273 17.42 -9.40 -11.48
CA LYS A 273 17.76 -8.10 -12.10
C LYS A 273 16.46 -7.41 -12.57
N TYR A 274 16.17 -6.23 -12.04
CA TYR A 274 14.95 -5.43 -12.24
C TYR A 274 13.69 -5.83 -11.44
N ASP A 275 13.77 -6.84 -10.58
CA ASP A 275 12.73 -7.13 -9.57
C ASP A 275 12.97 -6.29 -8.31
N PRO A 276 11.92 -6.03 -7.51
CA PRO A 276 12.06 -5.35 -6.23
C PRO A 276 12.85 -6.23 -5.25
N GLU A 277 13.44 -5.60 -4.24
CA GLU A 277 13.96 -6.27 -3.06
C GLU A 277 12.86 -6.36 -1.98
N LEU A 278 12.98 -7.32 -1.06
CA LEU A 278 12.15 -7.40 0.12
C LEU A 278 13.00 -7.37 1.38
N GLN A 279 12.93 -6.26 2.11
CA GLN A 279 13.60 -6.13 3.40
C GLN A 279 12.73 -6.75 4.49
N TYR A 280 13.34 -7.39 5.49
CA TYR A 280 12.61 -7.99 6.62
C TYR A 280 13.33 -7.83 7.95
N ARG A 281 12.55 -7.88 9.03
CA ARG A 281 12.99 -7.91 10.43
C ARG A 281 12.26 -9.00 11.20
N ILE A 282 12.97 -9.70 12.08
CA ILE A 282 12.38 -10.74 12.93
C ILE A 282 12.54 -10.37 14.39
N LYS A 283 11.46 -10.54 15.15
CA LYS A 283 11.46 -10.51 16.61
C LYS A 283 10.88 -11.81 17.16
N TYR A 284 11.64 -12.52 17.97
CA TYR A 284 11.19 -13.77 18.58
C TYR A 284 10.10 -13.53 19.64
N ALA A 285 9.29 -14.56 19.82
CA ALA A 285 8.28 -14.63 20.86
C ALA A 285 8.87 -14.56 22.26
N CYS A 286 8.01 -14.37 23.26
CA CYS A 286 8.42 -14.26 24.66
C CYS A 286 9.23 -15.50 25.11
N GLY A 287 10.43 -15.28 25.68
CA GLY A 287 11.29 -16.36 26.19
C GLY A 287 11.98 -17.23 25.14
N ARG A 288 11.95 -16.86 23.84
CA ARG A 288 12.60 -17.61 22.76
C ARG A 288 13.83 -16.90 22.21
N ASN A 289 14.70 -17.68 21.55
CA ASN A 289 15.91 -17.21 20.88
C ASN A 289 16.04 -17.76 19.45
N LYS A 290 14.96 -18.34 18.89
CA LYS A 290 14.92 -18.91 17.55
C LYS A 290 13.50 -18.89 16.99
N LEU A 291 13.39 -18.82 15.65
CA LEU A 291 12.13 -18.79 14.91
C LEU A 291 11.46 -20.17 14.92
N VAL A 292 10.22 -20.26 15.42
CA VAL A 292 9.44 -21.51 15.45
C VAL A 292 7.97 -21.33 15.05
N LYS A 293 7.29 -20.24 15.39
CA LYS A 293 5.85 -20.02 15.14
C LYS A 293 5.63 -18.64 14.48
N PRO A 294 5.83 -18.51 13.16
CA PRO A 294 5.86 -17.21 12.50
C PRO A 294 4.47 -16.54 12.38
N PHE A 295 4.42 -15.25 12.70
CA PHE A 295 3.37 -14.31 12.34
C PHE A 295 4.00 -13.24 11.44
N ILE A 296 3.75 -13.33 10.15
CA ILE A 296 4.35 -12.50 9.11
C ILE A 296 3.44 -11.31 8.85
N VAL A 297 4.00 -10.10 8.91
CA VAL A 297 3.33 -8.83 8.66
C VAL A 297 3.94 -8.22 7.40
N VAL A 298 3.12 -8.07 6.36
CA VAL A 298 3.55 -7.59 5.03
C VAL A 298 3.04 -6.17 4.83
N ALA A 299 3.96 -5.25 4.59
CA ALA A 299 3.63 -3.86 4.28
C ALA A 299 2.99 -3.70 2.90
N GLY A 300 2.19 -2.63 2.76
CA GLY A 300 1.47 -2.31 1.54
C GLY A 300 2.21 -1.36 0.62
N TRP A 301 1.41 -0.59 -0.14
CA TRP A 301 1.90 0.46 -1.03
C TRP A 301 2.63 1.54 -0.22
N GLY A 302 3.67 2.12 -0.82
CA GLY A 302 4.40 3.25 -0.27
C GLY A 302 4.92 4.17 -1.36
N PRO A 303 5.46 5.34 -1.00
CA PRO A 303 6.12 6.24 -1.95
C PRO A 303 7.35 5.54 -2.53
N TYR A 304 7.71 5.85 -3.77
CA TYR A 304 8.75 5.14 -4.54
C TYR A 304 10.10 5.02 -3.78
N THR A 305 10.41 5.93 -2.85
CA THR A 305 11.66 5.92 -2.08
C THR A 305 11.47 5.70 -0.58
N ASP A 306 12.44 5.04 0.05
CA ASP A 306 12.63 4.97 1.51
C ASP A 306 13.29 6.24 2.08
N ASN A 307 13.62 7.20 1.22
CA ASN A 307 14.27 8.42 1.65
C ASN A 307 13.25 9.37 2.30
N GLN A 308 13.37 9.48 3.62
CA GLN A 308 12.57 10.37 4.44
C GLN A 308 12.64 11.85 4.04
N HIS A 309 13.62 12.30 3.24
CA HIS A 309 13.63 13.65 2.68
C HIS A 309 12.69 13.85 1.52
N PHE A 310 12.20 12.80 0.88
CA PHE A 310 11.10 12.89 -0.07
C PHE A 310 9.79 12.59 0.63
N ASN A 311 9.79 11.62 1.56
CA ASN A 311 8.58 11.20 2.26
C ASN A 311 8.13 12.22 3.32
N ASN A 312 9.05 12.83 4.09
CA ASN A 312 8.76 13.73 5.21
C ASN A 312 9.00 15.21 4.89
N LEU A 313 8.90 15.65 3.63
CA LEU A 313 9.03 17.08 3.33
C LEU A 313 7.99 17.86 4.12
N ASN A 314 8.43 18.92 4.80
CA ASN A 314 7.58 19.75 5.65
C ASN A 314 6.33 20.29 4.92
N ILE A 315 6.37 20.35 3.58
CA ILE A 315 5.25 20.76 2.74
C ILE A 315 4.15 19.70 2.62
N PHE A 316 4.51 18.41 2.69
CA PHE A 316 3.55 17.32 2.66
C PHE A 316 3.14 16.92 4.08
N LYS A 317 4.04 16.99 5.06
CA LYS A 317 3.88 16.33 6.38
C LYS A 317 3.54 14.84 6.26
N ALA A 318 3.75 14.24 5.09
CA ALA A 318 3.45 12.84 4.86
C ALA A 318 4.38 12.03 5.75
N LYS A 319 3.80 11.14 6.54
CA LYS A 319 4.54 10.28 7.48
C LYS A 319 4.49 8.85 6.96
N TRP A 320 4.75 8.66 5.67
CA TRP A 320 4.90 7.31 5.14
C TRP A 320 6.05 6.64 5.90
N PRO A 321 5.82 5.48 6.53
CA PRO A 321 6.81 4.84 7.39
C PRO A 321 8.02 4.42 6.53
N ALA A 322 9.06 5.24 6.56
CA ALA A 322 10.24 5.10 5.70
C ALA A 322 11.20 4.03 6.23
N ASN A 323 11.07 3.67 7.52
CA ASN A 323 11.91 2.70 8.18
C ASN A 323 11.08 1.69 9.01
N PHE A 324 11.75 0.66 9.52
CA PHE A 324 11.10 -0.42 10.27
C PHE A 324 10.57 0.01 11.65
N ASP A 325 11.11 1.06 12.26
CA ASP A 325 10.61 1.56 13.55
C ASP A 325 9.25 2.26 13.36
N ASP A 326 9.11 3.04 12.29
CA ASP A 326 7.83 3.65 11.90
C ASP A 326 6.81 2.57 11.51
N LEU A 327 7.20 1.61 10.66
CA LEU A 327 6.32 0.47 10.31
C LEU A 327 5.92 -0.35 11.54
N TYR A 328 6.86 -0.60 12.46
CA TYR A 328 6.54 -1.29 13.70
C TYR A 328 5.54 -0.49 14.52
N THR A 329 5.70 0.83 14.61
CA THR A 329 4.76 1.70 15.34
C THR A 329 3.36 1.62 14.71
N ASP A 330 3.27 1.72 13.39
CA ASP A 330 2.00 1.66 12.66
C ASP A 330 1.36 0.26 12.71
N PHE A 331 2.14 -0.82 12.65
CA PHE A 331 1.59 -2.19 12.72
C PHE A 331 1.35 -2.68 14.15
N ASN A 332 2.09 -2.16 15.13
CA ASN A 332 1.85 -2.41 16.55
C ASN A 332 0.72 -1.53 17.11
N ASN A 333 -0.17 -1.04 16.24
CA ASN A 333 -1.39 -0.35 16.63
C ASN A 333 -2.06 -1.10 17.79
N PHE A 334 -2.09 -0.40 18.93
CA PHE A 334 -2.73 -0.83 20.17
C PHE A 334 -2.17 -2.12 20.78
N GLY A 335 -0.91 -2.43 20.47
CA GLY A 335 -0.19 -3.56 21.03
C GLY A 335 -0.44 -4.86 20.29
N LEU A 336 -0.94 -4.87 19.04
CA LEU A 336 -1.15 -6.10 18.27
C LEU A 336 0.13 -6.95 18.21
N ILE A 337 1.26 -6.36 17.83
CA ILE A 337 2.54 -7.07 17.72
C ILE A 337 2.97 -7.62 19.09
N GLU A 338 2.94 -6.79 20.13
CA GLU A 338 3.31 -7.26 21.47
C GLU A 338 2.37 -8.34 22.01
N THR A 339 1.08 -8.25 21.70
CA THR A 339 0.09 -9.25 22.11
C THR A 339 0.31 -10.57 21.39
N MET A 340 0.63 -10.54 20.09
CA MET A 340 1.00 -11.76 19.35
C MET A 340 2.28 -12.39 19.91
N ARG A 341 3.31 -11.59 20.22
CA ARG A 341 4.54 -12.07 20.87
C ARG A 341 4.30 -12.73 22.22
N ASN A 342 3.45 -12.11 23.04
CA ASN A 342 3.04 -12.64 24.35
C ASN A 342 2.19 -13.92 24.24
N ASN A 343 1.61 -14.20 23.08
CA ASN A 343 0.91 -15.44 22.76
C ASN A 343 1.79 -16.45 21.99
N GLY A 344 3.11 -16.25 21.99
CA GLY A 344 4.06 -17.23 21.49
C GLY A 344 4.31 -17.18 19.98
N TYR A 345 3.95 -16.08 19.30
CA TYR A 345 4.27 -15.85 17.89
C TYR A 345 5.61 -15.13 17.72
N ASP A 346 6.41 -15.60 16.77
CA ASP A 346 7.60 -14.90 16.30
C ASP A 346 7.18 -13.95 15.19
N ILE A 347 7.47 -12.66 15.34
CA ILE A 347 7.01 -11.62 14.43
C ILE A 347 8.02 -11.45 13.31
N VAL A 348 7.55 -11.47 12.07
CA VAL A 348 8.33 -11.16 10.88
C VAL A 348 7.69 -9.96 10.21
N ILE A 349 8.33 -8.79 10.23
CA ILE A 349 7.84 -7.60 9.50
C ILE A 349 8.63 -7.51 8.20
N CYS A 350 7.97 -7.32 7.06
CA CYS A 350 8.65 -7.10 5.79
C CYS A 350 8.03 -5.96 4.96
N LYS A 351 8.85 -5.37 4.10
CA LYS A 351 8.47 -4.30 3.17
C LYS A 351 9.21 -4.42 1.84
N PHE A 352 8.53 -4.06 0.76
CA PHE A 352 9.06 -4.07 -0.60
C PHE A 352 9.89 -2.81 -0.88
N PHE A 353 10.88 -2.93 -1.77
CA PHE A 353 11.62 -1.79 -2.29
C PHE A 353 11.93 -1.97 -3.79
N PRO A 354 11.46 -1.08 -4.68
CA PRO A 354 10.54 0.02 -4.40
C PRO A 354 9.14 -0.49 -4.01
N PRO A 355 8.39 0.22 -3.16
CA PRO A 355 7.12 -0.27 -2.60
C PRO A 355 5.90 -0.14 -3.52
N ASN A 356 6.08 0.38 -4.74
CA ASN A 356 5.03 0.61 -5.74
C ASN A 356 5.28 -0.11 -7.08
N GLU A 357 6.12 -1.14 -7.05
CA GLU A 357 6.38 -2.05 -8.17
C GLU A 357 5.21 -3.04 -8.40
N HIS A 358 5.12 -3.64 -9.59
CA HIS A 358 4.07 -4.60 -9.95
C HIS A 358 3.79 -5.63 -8.85
N ALA A 359 2.50 -5.89 -8.56
CA ALA A 359 2.07 -6.84 -7.54
C ALA A 359 2.63 -8.25 -7.79
N GLU A 360 2.81 -8.66 -9.05
CA GLU A 360 3.44 -9.94 -9.39
C GLU A 360 4.92 -10.00 -9.00
N ARG A 361 5.68 -8.93 -9.19
CA ARG A 361 7.09 -8.89 -8.81
C ARG A 361 7.25 -8.86 -7.30
N ASN A 362 6.41 -8.11 -6.61
CA ASN A 362 6.31 -8.13 -5.14
C ASN A 362 5.95 -9.54 -4.64
N ALA A 363 4.99 -10.22 -5.27
CA ALA A 363 4.65 -11.59 -4.93
C ALA A 363 5.85 -12.55 -5.06
N ASN A 364 6.67 -12.43 -6.10
CA ASN A 364 7.84 -13.31 -6.30
C ASN A 364 8.86 -13.21 -5.16
N VAL A 365 9.19 -12.01 -4.69
CA VAL A 365 10.12 -11.87 -3.56
C VAL A 365 9.48 -12.24 -2.22
N LEU A 366 8.15 -12.10 -2.08
CA LEU A 366 7.44 -12.61 -0.92
C LEU A 366 7.42 -14.15 -0.86
N ILE A 367 7.30 -14.83 -2.00
CA ILE A 367 7.47 -16.29 -2.09
C ILE A 367 8.82 -16.69 -1.49
N ASN A 368 9.90 -16.07 -1.96
CA ASN A 368 11.25 -16.34 -1.46
C ASN A 368 11.37 -16.13 0.06
N LEU A 369 10.73 -15.09 0.61
CA LEU A 369 10.68 -14.90 2.06
C LEU A 369 9.92 -16.02 2.78
N ILE A 370 8.74 -16.41 2.30
CA ILE A 370 7.95 -17.50 2.89
C ILE A 370 8.75 -18.80 2.89
N GLU A 371 9.42 -19.12 1.78
CA GLU A 371 10.30 -20.28 1.66
C GLU A 371 11.46 -20.22 2.66
N TYR A 372 12.11 -19.07 2.79
CA TYR A 372 13.19 -18.84 3.75
C TYR A 372 12.73 -18.98 5.21
N ILE A 373 11.59 -18.39 5.57
CA ILE A 373 10.98 -18.51 6.90
C ILE A 373 10.61 -19.97 7.21
N ASN A 374 10.06 -20.69 6.23
CA ASN A 374 9.77 -22.11 6.36
C ASN A 374 11.05 -22.94 6.54
N TYR A 375 12.10 -22.65 5.78
CA TYR A 375 13.40 -23.29 5.95
C TYR A 375 13.97 -23.08 7.36
N LEU A 376 13.94 -21.84 7.88
CA LEU A 376 14.42 -21.51 9.21
C LEU A 376 13.63 -22.25 10.32
N LYS A 377 12.28 -22.19 10.28
CA LYS A 377 11.46 -22.84 11.32
C LYS A 377 11.60 -24.37 11.27
N ASN A 378 11.68 -24.96 10.08
CA ASN A 378 11.89 -26.39 9.91
C ASN A 378 13.28 -26.83 10.43
N SER A 379 14.32 -26.04 10.17
CA SER A 379 15.68 -26.27 10.69
C SER A 379 15.73 -26.19 12.22
N ASN A 380 14.82 -25.41 12.83
CA ASN A 380 14.65 -25.30 14.27
C ASN A 380 13.78 -26.42 14.89
N GLY A 381 13.34 -27.38 14.07
CA GLY A 381 12.48 -28.51 14.47
C GLY A 381 11.00 -28.14 14.65
N SER A 382 10.56 -27.01 14.08
CA SER A 382 9.17 -26.56 14.16
C SER A 382 8.44 -26.79 12.84
N TYR A 383 7.20 -27.28 12.95
CA TYR A 383 6.26 -27.40 11.83
C TYR A 383 4.99 -26.58 12.08
N GLU A 384 5.06 -25.54 12.91
CA GLU A 384 3.96 -24.59 13.08
C GLU A 384 3.73 -23.85 11.76
N GLU A 385 2.47 -23.78 11.32
CA GLU A 385 2.09 -23.10 10.09
C GLU A 385 2.15 -21.58 10.27
N ASN A 386 2.51 -20.87 9.20
CA ASN A 386 2.57 -19.41 9.22
C ASN A 386 1.16 -18.82 9.37
N VAL A 387 1.09 -17.68 10.05
CA VAL A 387 -0.01 -16.72 9.89
C VAL A 387 0.55 -15.53 9.12
N ILE A 388 -0.15 -15.06 8.09
CA ILE A 388 0.25 -13.88 7.33
C ILE A 388 -0.84 -12.82 7.45
N LEU A 389 -0.49 -11.70 8.07
CA LEU A 389 -1.27 -10.46 8.06
C LEU A 389 -0.66 -9.54 7.01
N SER A 390 -1.47 -9.00 6.11
CA SER A 390 -0.96 -8.13 5.06
C SER A 390 -1.82 -6.88 4.94
N TYR A 391 -1.16 -5.73 4.97
CA TYR A 391 -1.82 -4.43 4.89
C TYR A 391 -1.90 -3.95 3.46
N SER A 392 -3.05 -3.40 3.06
CA SER A 392 -3.21 -2.67 1.80
C SER A 392 -2.69 -3.51 0.63
N ALA A 393 -1.89 -2.93 -0.28
CA ALA A 393 -1.40 -3.62 -1.47
C ALA A 393 -0.55 -4.87 -1.16
N GLY A 394 -0.05 -4.99 0.07
CA GLY A 394 0.64 -6.17 0.56
C GLY A 394 -0.29 -7.38 0.60
N ALA A 395 -1.59 -7.20 0.85
CA ALA A 395 -2.59 -8.27 0.76
C ALA A 395 -2.78 -8.77 -0.68
N ILE A 396 -2.62 -7.89 -1.68
CA ILE A 396 -2.67 -8.25 -3.10
C ILE A 396 -1.43 -9.08 -3.48
N ALA A 397 -0.25 -8.66 -3.03
CA ALA A 397 0.99 -9.42 -3.20
C ALA A 397 0.93 -10.77 -2.47
N THR A 398 0.44 -10.84 -1.23
CA THR A 398 0.27 -12.09 -0.47
C THR A 398 -0.74 -13.02 -1.12
N ARG A 399 -1.90 -12.52 -1.56
CA ARG A 399 -2.89 -13.31 -2.30
C ARG A 399 -2.26 -13.98 -3.51
N LEU A 400 -1.51 -13.21 -4.31
CA LEU A 400 -0.85 -13.71 -5.50
C LEU A 400 0.30 -14.68 -5.16
N ALA A 401 1.12 -14.36 -4.17
CA ALA A 401 2.23 -15.21 -3.74
C ALA A 401 1.73 -16.59 -3.30
N LEU A 402 0.70 -16.64 -2.46
CA LEU A 402 0.11 -17.90 -2.00
C LEU A 402 -0.48 -18.69 -3.18
N LEU A 403 -1.28 -18.06 -4.06
CA LEU A 403 -1.79 -18.72 -5.28
C LEU A 403 -0.70 -19.32 -6.15
N LYS A 404 0.37 -18.57 -6.41
CA LYS A 404 1.52 -19.04 -7.20
C LYS A 404 2.18 -20.24 -6.52
N MET A 405 2.38 -20.20 -5.20
CA MET A 405 2.94 -21.33 -4.46
C MET A 405 2.01 -22.55 -4.48
N GLU A 406 0.70 -22.39 -4.35
CA GLU A 406 -0.27 -23.48 -4.45
C GLU A 406 -0.27 -24.11 -5.86
N TYR A 407 -0.31 -23.27 -6.90
CA TYR A 407 -0.24 -23.70 -8.29
C TYR A 407 1.05 -24.48 -8.57
N SER A 408 2.21 -23.90 -8.25
CA SER A 408 3.51 -24.54 -8.48
C SER A 408 3.72 -25.77 -7.60
N HIS A 409 3.15 -25.82 -6.39
CA HIS A 409 3.21 -27.02 -5.56
C HIS A 409 2.54 -28.23 -6.24
N LEU A 410 1.41 -27.99 -6.92
CA LEU A 410 0.64 -29.03 -7.61
C LEU A 410 1.16 -29.36 -9.02
N HIS A 411 1.73 -28.38 -9.74
CA HIS A 411 2.11 -28.54 -11.15
C HIS A 411 3.63 -28.66 -11.38
N GLU A 412 4.45 -28.00 -10.57
CA GLU A 412 5.88 -27.77 -10.83
C GLU A 412 6.79 -28.43 -9.78
N ASN A 413 6.23 -29.24 -8.88
CA ASN A 413 6.96 -29.92 -7.81
C ASN A 413 7.62 -28.95 -6.79
N ASN A 414 7.18 -27.69 -6.69
CA ASN A 414 7.68 -26.71 -5.70
C ASN A 414 7.17 -26.96 -4.27
N ILE A 415 7.75 -26.28 -3.29
CA ILE A 415 7.39 -26.51 -1.88
C ILE A 415 6.01 -25.96 -1.52
N HIS A 416 5.38 -26.55 -0.50
CA HIS A 416 4.13 -26.04 0.06
C HIS A 416 4.42 -24.79 0.90
N HIS A 417 3.58 -23.75 0.85
CA HIS A 417 3.82 -22.48 1.57
C HIS A 417 3.64 -22.59 3.10
N GLN A 418 3.01 -23.65 3.60
CA GLN A 418 2.82 -23.96 5.03
C GLN A 418 2.24 -22.77 5.82
N THR A 419 1.19 -22.16 5.29
CA THR A 419 0.45 -21.04 5.90
C THR A 419 -0.96 -21.51 6.19
N LYS A 420 -1.45 -21.32 7.42
CA LYS A 420 -2.79 -21.74 7.82
C LYS A 420 -3.83 -20.62 7.72
N LEU A 421 -3.39 -19.37 7.86
CA LEU A 421 -4.28 -18.21 7.91
C LEU A 421 -3.66 -17.03 7.15
N PHE A 422 -4.44 -16.49 6.22
CA PHE A 422 -4.20 -15.23 5.55
C PHE A 422 -5.23 -14.21 6.04
N ILE A 423 -4.73 -13.12 6.62
CA ILE A 423 -5.51 -11.99 7.12
C ILE A 423 -5.24 -10.82 6.17
N SER A 424 -6.22 -10.49 5.34
CA SER A 424 -6.19 -9.30 4.49
C SER A 424 -6.66 -8.10 5.30
N PHE A 425 -5.82 -7.09 5.48
CA PHE A 425 -6.15 -5.87 6.22
C PHE A 425 -6.17 -4.69 5.25
N ASP A 426 -7.36 -4.12 5.01
CA ASP A 426 -7.61 -3.11 3.97
C ASP A 426 -7.10 -3.53 2.58
N GLY A 427 -7.10 -4.82 2.27
CA GLY A 427 -6.59 -5.31 1.00
C GLY A 427 -7.47 -4.91 -0.18
N GLU A 428 -6.92 -4.24 -1.18
CA GLU A 428 -7.64 -3.61 -2.30
C GLU A 428 -8.04 -4.61 -3.39
N HIS A 429 -8.74 -5.67 -3.01
CA HIS A 429 -9.03 -6.80 -3.90
C HIS A 429 -9.84 -6.41 -5.13
N GLN A 430 -10.81 -5.49 -4.99
CA GLN A 430 -11.52 -4.85 -6.12
C GLN A 430 -11.00 -3.45 -6.45
N GLY A 431 -9.80 -3.11 -5.96
CA GLY A 431 -9.09 -1.87 -6.26
C GLY A 431 -9.18 -0.81 -5.16
N ALA A 432 -8.40 0.24 -5.37
CA ALA A 432 -8.32 1.45 -4.56
C ALA A 432 -8.97 2.62 -5.30
N ASN A 433 -9.16 3.72 -4.58
CA ASN A 433 -9.64 4.97 -5.13
C ASN A 433 -8.68 6.11 -4.83
N ILE A 434 -8.31 6.85 -5.87
CA ILE A 434 -7.83 8.23 -5.77
C ILE A 434 -8.80 9.01 -6.67
N PRO A 435 -9.47 10.07 -6.19
CA PRO A 435 -10.49 10.76 -6.97
C PRO A 435 -9.96 11.12 -8.36
N LEU A 436 -10.73 10.83 -9.42
CA LEU A 436 -10.33 11.11 -10.80
C LEU A 436 -9.93 12.58 -10.98
N ALA A 437 -10.67 13.47 -10.33
CA ALA A 437 -10.37 14.89 -10.23
C ALA A 437 -8.94 15.16 -9.75
N ALA A 438 -8.48 14.45 -8.71
CA ALA A 438 -7.12 14.56 -8.20
C ALA A 438 -6.08 14.05 -9.21
N GLN A 439 -6.36 12.92 -9.85
CA GLN A 439 -5.45 12.34 -10.85
C GLN A 439 -5.25 13.27 -12.05
N HIS A 440 -6.35 13.79 -12.63
CA HIS A 440 -6.28 14.76 -13.74
C HIS A 440 -5.59 16.05 -13.32
N MET A 441 -5.79 16.50 -12.08
CA MET A 441 -5.16 17.71 -11.58
C MET A 441 -3.64 17.54 -11.39
N VAL A 442 -3.16 16.40 -10.88
CA VAL A 442 -1.72 16.06 -10.89
C VAL A 442 -1.19 16.13 -12.32
N LYS A 443 -1.89 15.51 -13.28
CA LYS A 443 -1.44 15.47 -14.67
C LYS A 443 -1.43 16.84 -15.32
N HIS A 444 -2.48 17.64 -15.09
CA HIS A 444 -2.59 19.00 -15.60
C HIS A 444 -1.46 19.87 -15.06
N MET A 445 -1.17 19.84 -13.76
CA MET A 445 -0.05 20.58 -13.18
C MET A 445 1.30 20.05 -13.69
N TYR A 446 1.49 18.74 -13.82
CA TYR A 446 2.74 18.20 -14.34
C TYR A 446 3.04 18.67 -15.78
N ASN A 447 2.01 18.71 -16.63
CA ASN A 447 2.11 19.14 -18.02
C ASN A 447 2.18 20.67 -18.19
N ASN A 448 1.48 21.44 -17.35
CA ASN A 448 1.28 22.89 -17.53
C ASN A 448 1.88 23.75 -16.42
N SER A 449 2.59 23.17 -15.45
CA SER A 449 3.32 23.97 -14.48
C SER A 449 4.59 24.51 -15.15
N ASP A 450 4.60 25.83 -15.32
CA ASP A 450 5.79 26.60 -15.71
C ASP A 450 6.67 26.89 -14.48
N TRP A 451 6.39 26.25 -13.33
CA TRP A 451 6.89 26.65 -12.03
C TRP A 451 8.05 25.81 -11.51
N PRO A 452 9.10 26.48 -11.01
CA PRO A 452 10.42 25.88 -10.92
C PRO A 452 10.64 25.12 -9.62
N ASN A 453 10.20 25.75 -8.52
CA ASN A 453 10.38 25.30 -7.14
C ASN A 453 9.45 24.12 -6.78
N LEU A 454 8.56 23.76 -7.71
CA LEU A 454 7.54 22.72 -7.60
C LEU A 454 7.85 21.50 -8.48
N GLY A 455 8.87 21.57 -9.35
CA GLY A 455 9.14 20.58 -10.40
C GLY A 455 9.42 19.16 -9.89
N LEU A 456 10.33 19.00 -8.91
CA LEU A 456 10.63 17.70 -8.30
C LEU A 456 9.38 17.08 -7.63
N TYR A 457 8.51 17.92 -7.07
CA TYR A 457 7.32 17.51 -6.33
C TYR A 457 6.20 17.04 -7.26
N LEU A 458 5.93 17.83 -8.29
CA LEU A 458 4.95 17.47 -9.33
C LEU A 458 5.38 16.21 -10.08
N ASP A 459 6.69 16.05 -10.31
CA ASP A 459 7.21 14.84 -10.90
C ASP A 459 7.06 13.63 -9.97
N GLY A 460 7.36 13.76 -8.68
CA GLY A 460 7.13 12.71 -7.69
C GLY A 460 5.66 12.27 -7.59
N LEU A 461 4.72 13.22 -7.59
CA LEU A 461 3.29 12.92 -7.62
C LEU A 461 2.87 12.25 -8.94
N ASN A 462 3.39 12.72 -10.08
CA ASN A 462 3.14 12.10 -11.38
C ASN A 462 3.70 10.68 -11.44
N GLN A 463 4.89 10.43 -10.89
CA GLN A 463 5.48 9.09 -10.81
C GLN A 463 4.71 8.16 -9.88
N ILE A 464 4.22 8.66 -8.75
CA ILE A 464 3.31 7.88 -7.89
C ILE A 464 2.05 7.48 -8.65
N LEU A 465 1.44 8.41 -9.40
CA LEU A 465 0.25 8.14 -10.20
C LEU A 465 0.51 7.15 -11.34
N GLU A 466 1.67 7.27 -11.99
CA GLU A 466 2.09 6.42 -13.12
C GLU A 466 2.78 5.12 -12.67
N ALA A 467 2.98 4.90 -11.37
CA ALA A 467 3.64 3.70 -10.86
C ALA A 467 2.85 2.43 -11.21
N PRO A 468 3.54 1.30 -11.52
CA PRO A 468 2.85 0.08 -11.94
C PRO A 468 1.78 -0.40 -10.94
N LEU A 469 2.11 -0.45 -9.65
CA LEU A 469 1.17 -0.88 -8.63
C LEU A 469 -0.02 0.07 -8.51
N THR A 470 0.20 1.39 -8.64
CA THR A 470 -0.89 2.38 -8.62
C THR A 470 -1.86 2.11 -9.77
N GLN A 471 -1.35 1.86 -10.98
CA GLN A 471 -2.19 1.53 -12.13
C GLN A 471 -2.94 0.20 -11.96
N GLU A 472 -2.35 -0.81 -11.31
CA GLU A 472 -2.99 -2.09 -11.00
C GLU A 472 -4.14 -1.96 -9.98
N LEU A 473 -3.99 -1.05 -9.00
CA LEU A 473 -4.93 -0.90 -7.90
C LEU A 473 -6.07 0.07 -8.23
N LEU A 474 -5.82 1.19 -8.92
CA LEU A 474 -6.86 2.18 -9.17
C LEU A 474 -8.05 1.62 -9.94
N HIS A 475 -9.24 1.73 -9.35
CA HIS A 475 -10.48 1.30 -9.99
C HIS A 475 -10.82 2.16 -11.21
N TYR A 476 -10.61 3.47 -11.09
CA TYR A 476 -10.68 4.41 -12.20
C TYR A 476 -9.32 5.07 -12.42
N TYR A 477 -8.87 5.06 -13.67
CA TYR A 477 -7.59 5.63 -14.07
C TYR A 477 -7.80 6.76 -15.07
N TYR A 478 -7.11 7.89 -14.85
CA TYR A 478 -7.35 9.13 -15.59
C TYR A 478 -7.19 9.01 -17.11
N LYS A 479 -6.34 8.09 -17.62
CA LYS A 479 -6.16 7.86 -19.07
C LYS A 479 -7.37 7.19 -19.72
N GLU A 480 -8.25 6.60 -18.92
CA GLU A 480 -9.45 5.89 -19.39
C GLU A 480 -10.71 6.74 -19.16
N THR A 481 -10.58 7.98 -18.66
CA THR A 481 -11.66 8.95 -18.49
C THR A 481 -11.83 9.77 -19.78
N GLY A 482 -13.06 9.90 -20.26
CA GLY A 482 -13.36 10.52 -21.55
C GLY A 482 -13.00 12.01 -21.59
N ASP A 483 -12.14 12.38 -22.55
CA ASP A 483 -11.96 13.74 -23.03
C ASP A 483 -13.06 14.01 -24.06
N VAL A 484 -13.98 14.93 -23.77
CA VAL A 484 -15.12 15.17 -24.66
C VAL A 484 -14.68 16.08 -25.82
N ALA A 485 -14.11 15.48 -26.85
CA ALA A 485 -14.24 16.03 -28.20
C ALA A 485 -15.73 16.05 -28.59
N PHE A 486 -16.15 17.05 -29.36
CA PHE A 486 -17.55 17.29 -29.71
C PHE A 486 -18.17 16.02 -30.38
N ASN A 487 -19.06 15.32 -29.68
CA ASN A 487 -19.80 14.08 -30.07
C ASN A 487 -19.19 12.71 -29.70
N GLU A 488 -18.21 12.62 -28.79
CA GLU A 488 -17.80 11.31 -28.23
C GLU A 488 -18.60 10.93 -26.97
N THR A 489 -18.73 9.61 -26.72
CA THR A 489 -19.36 9.12 -25.48
C THR A 489 -18.34 9.17 -24.35
N PRO A 490 -18.64 9.78 -23.19
CA PRO A 490 -17.75 9.77 -22.05
C PRO A 490 -17.31 8.35 -21.68
N ASN A 491 -16.02 8.13 -21.44
CA ASN A 491 -15.48 6.86 -20.98
C ASN A 491 -15.02 6.97 -19.52
N GLN A 492 -14.90 5.84 -18.84
CA GLN A 492 -14.21 5.72 -17.56
C GLN A 492 -13.83 4.25 -17.37
N GLY A 493 -12.67 3.99 -16.76
CA GLY A 493 -12.28 2.61 -16.54
C GLY A 493 -10.96 2.43 -15.82
N PRO A 494 -10.62 1.18 -15.50
CA PRO A 494 -9.33 0.82 -14.94
C PRO A 494 -8.25 0.81 -16.02
N SER A 495 -6.98 0.94 -15.61
CA SER A 495 -5.85 0.73 -16.52
C SER A 495 -5.81 -0.69 -17.10
N THR A 496 -5.07 -0.87 -18.20
CA THR A 496 -4.80 -2.21 -18.74
C THR A 496 -4.01 -3.10 -17.77
N PHE A 497 -3.14 -2.53 -16.92
CA PHE A 497 -2.37 -3.27 -15.92
C PHE A 497 -3.28 -3.89 -14.86
N ARG A 498 -4.32 -3.18 -14.43
CA ARG A 498 -5.33 -3.73 -13.52
C ARG A 498 -6.05 -4.93 -14.13
N ASN A 499 -6.46 -4.83 -15.40
CA ASN A 499 -7.08 -5.96 -16.09
C ASN A 499 -6.13 -7.18 -16.18
N GLN A 500 -4.84 -6.95 -16.41
CA GLN A 500 -3.82 -8.00 -16.39
C GLN A 500 -3.67 -8.64 -15.01
N LEU A 501 -3.62 -7.85 -13.93
CA LEU A 501 -3.56 -8.36 -12.56
C LEU A 501 -4.79 -9.23 -12.23
N MET A 502 -6.00 -8.76 -12.55
CA MET A 502 -7.23 -9.53 -12.30
C MET A 502 -7.23 -10.87 -13.06
N ASN A 503 -6.75 -10.88 -14.30
CA ASN A 503 -6.57 -12.11 -15.08
C ASN A 503 -5.48 -13.03 -14.50
N THR A 504 -4.45 -12.45 -13.89
CA THR A 504 -3.34 -13.20 -13.28
C THR A 504 -3.83 -14.03 -12.09
N PHE A 505 -4.71 -13.49 -11.25
CA PHE A 505 -5.35 -14.27 -10.18
C PHE A 505 -6.07 -15.51 -10.72
N ASN A 506 -6.81 -15.37 -11.82
CA ASN A 506 -7.50 -16.50 -12.46
C ASN A 506 -6.52 -17.49 -13.10
N THR A 507 -5.41 -17.00 -13.65
CA THR A 507 -4.38 -17.82 -14.31
C THR A 507 -3.72 -18.79 -13.32
N TYR A 508 -3.45 -18.35 -12.09
CA TYR A 508 -2.86 -19.18 -11.05
C TYR A 508 -3.89 -19.97 -10.24
N ASN A 509 -5.16 -20.00 -10.65
CA ASN A 509 -6.11 -20.93 -10.06
C ASN A 509 -5.73 -22.38 -10.42
N HIS A 510 -5.80 -23.30 -9.46
CA HIS A 510 -5.40 -24.69 -9.65
C HIS A 510 -6.58 -25.68 -9.53
N ILE A 511 -6.37 -26.92 -9.97
CA ILE A 511 -7.44 -27.93 -10.07
C ILE A 511 -8.15 -28.26 -8.74
N LYS A 512 -7.47 -28.10 -7.60
CA LYS A 512 -8.06 -28.31 -6.26
C LYS A 512 -8.82 -27.09 -5.72
N ASN A 513 -8.76 -25.93 -6.38
CA ASN A 513 -9.45 -24.72 -5.97
C ASN A 513 -10.70 -24.52 -6.81
N THR A 514 -11.77 -25.20 -6.42
CA THR A 514 -13.07 -25.15 -7.08
C THR A 514 -14.07 -24.23 -6.39
N HIS A 515 -13.72 -23.70 -5.21
CA HIS A 515 -14.68 -23.01 -4.34
C HIS A 515 -14.35 -21.53 -4.15
N ILE A 516 -13.09 -21.10 -4.29
CA ILE A 516 -12.68 -19.68 -4.25
C ILE A 516 -11.67 -19.36 -5.37
N PRO A 517 -12.07 -19.47 -6.66
CA PRO A 517 -11.15 -19.23 -7.75
C PRO A 517 -10.47 -17.86 -7.66
N GLY A 518 -9.15 -17.85 -7.86
CA GLY A 518 -8.35 -16.63 -7.78
C GLY A 518 -8.06 -16.16 -6.34
N TYR A 519 -8.36 -16.95 -5.31
CA TYR A 519 -7.87 -16.77 -3.93
C TYR A 519 -7.15 -18.03 -3.45
N PRO A 520 -6.17 -17.92 -2.55
CA PRO A 520 -5.45 -19.10 -2.05
C PRO A 520 -6.39 -20.02 -1.28
N SER A 521 -6.31 -21.33 -1.52
CA SER A 521 -7.26 -22.35 -1.04
C SER A 521 -6.67 -23.33 -0.04
N PHE A 522 -5.36 -23.29 0.19
CA PHE A 522 -4.67 -24.13 1.18
C PHE A 522 -4.62 -23.44 2.56
N THR A 523 -5.11 -22.21 2.65
CA THR A 523 -5.20 -21.40 3.86
C THR A 523 -6.65 -21.01 4.08
N ARG A 524 -6.99 -20.75 5.35
CA ARG A 524 -8.18 -19.98 5.69
C ARG A 524 -7.95 -18.51 5.33
N ASN A 525 -8.95 -17.82 4.80
CA ASN A 525 -8.85 -16.42 4.39
C ASN A 525 -9.84 -15.56 5.15
N ILE A 526 -9.37 -14.49 5.78
CA ILE A 526 -10.26 -13.51 6.43
C ILE A 526 -9.90 -12.10 5.97
N SER A 527 -10.88 -11.19 6.02
CA SER A 527 -10.72 -9.82 5.58
C SER A 527 -11.15 -8.83 6.66
N ILE A 528 -10.33 -7.79 6.85
CA ILE A 528 -10.54 -6.65 7.74
C ILE A 528 -10.61 -5.40 6.87
N ALA A 529 -11.64 -4.59 7.04
CA ALA A 529 -11.77 -3.29 6.39
C ALA A 529 -11.98 -2.19 7.44
N GLN A 530 -11.22 -1.10 7.33
CA GLN A 530 -11.28 0.10 8.16
C GLN A 530 -12.38 1.08 7.72
N GLY A 531 -13.39 0.59 7.00
CA GLY A 531 -14.55 1.37 6.63
C GLY A 531 -15.80 0.97 7.41
N ALA A 532 -16.85 1.77 7.28
CA ALA A 532 -18.14 1.44 7.86
C ALA A 532 -18.79 0.25 7.13
N ASN A 533 -19.41 -0.65 7.90
CA ASN A 533 -20.15 -1.81 7.40
C ASN A 533 -21.59 -1.50 6.95
N LYS A 534 -21.96 -0.21 6.92
CA LYS A 534 -23.28 0.28 6.51
C LYS A 534 -23.12 1.50 5.62
N GLY A 535 -23.69 1.46 4.42
CA GLY A 535 -23.99 2.64 3.61
C GLY A 535 -25.19 3.41 4.15
N ASN A 536 -25.10 4.73 4.29
CA ASN A 536 -26.27 5.57 4.59
C ASN A 536 -26.12 6.96 3.96
N TYR A 537 -26.57 7.11 2.72
CA TYR A 537 -26.57 8.38 1.97
C TYR A 537 -27.88 9.18 2.19
N ASN A 538 -28.83 8.68 3.00
CA ASN A 538 -30.11 9.32 3.26
C ASN A 538 -30.04 10.27 4.47
N ASN A 539 -29.48 11.47 4.24
CA ASN A 539 -29.58 12.70 5.04
C ASN A 539 -30.24 12.61 6.44
N THR A 540 -29.41 12.74 7.50
CA THR A 540 -29.55 13.79 8.54
C THR A 540 -28.51 13.69 9.64
N ASN A 541 -27.75 12.61 9.79
CA ASN A 541 -26.59 12.54 10.71
C ASN A 541 -25.84 11.21 10.53
N GLN A 542 -24.50 11.28 10.60
CA GLN A 542 -23.58 10.16 10.93
C GLN A 542 -23.30 9.10 9.83
N GLN A 543 -22.46 9.45 8.84
CA GLN A 543 -21.31 8.58 8.56
C GLN A 543 -20.06 9.35 8.95
N TYR A 544 -19.75 9.25 10.22
CA TYR A 544 -18.59 9.87 10.80
C TYR A 544 -17.32 9.27 10.15
N PRO A 545 -16.34 10.08 9.69
CA PRO A 545 -16.23 11.54 9.76
C PRO A 545 -16.51 12.34 8.47
N TYR A 546 -17.19 11.81 7.45
CA TYR A 546 -17.26 12.46 6.15
C TYR A 546 -18.57 13.21 5.85
N PRO A 547 -18.48 14.39 5.22
CA PRO A 547 -19.62 15.08 4.65
C PRO A 547 -20.09 14.33 3.40
N HIS A 548 -21.37 13.96 3.43
CA HIS A 548 -22.18 13.34 2.36
C HIS A 548 -22.39 14.27 1.16
N ILE A 549 -21.32 14.76 0.53
CA ILE A 549 -21.43 15.67 -0.61
C ILE A 549 -20.82 15.00 -1.84
N GLU A 550 -21.65 14.19 -2.50
CA GLU A 550 -21.38 13.78 -3.88
C GLU A 550 -21.15 15.02 -4.73
N GLY A 551 -20.20 14.97 -5.66
CA GLY A 551 -19.86 16.15 -6.47
C GLY A 551 -19.26 17.31 -5.70
N LEU A 552 -18.67 17.07 -4.53
CA LEU A 552 -17.86 18.09 -3.86
C LEU A 552 -16.87 18.70 -4.85
N ILE A 553 -16.81 20.03 -4.87
CA ILE A 553 -15.82 20.81 -5.62
C ILE A 553 -14.69 21.15 -4.63
N PRO A 554 -13.62 20.33 -4.52
CA PRO A 554 -12.52 20.64 -3.60
C PRO A 554 -11.75 21.89 -4.03
N PHE A 555 -11.77 22.19 -5.33
CA PHE A 555 -11.06 23.32 -5.90
C PHE A 555 -11.77 23.83 -7.16
N GLN A 556 -11.99 25.15 -7.18
CA GLN A 556 -12.35 25.90 -8.38
C GLN A 556 -11.66 27.26 -8.36
N LYS A 557 -11.22 27.68 -9.53
CA LYS A 557 -10.58 28.98 -9.73
C LYS A 557 -11.03 29.58 -11.05
N THR A 558 -11.51 30.82 -10.99
CA THR A 558 -11.88 31.64 -12.14
C THR A 558 -11.08 32.94 -12.06
N TYR A 559 -10.28 33.23 -13.09
CA TYR A 559 -9.48 34.43 -13.12
C TYR A 559 -9.46 35.03 -14.53
N MET A 560 -9.99 36.25 -14.66
CA MET A 560 -10.24 36.92 -15.94
C MET A 560 -10.98 36.01 -16.93
N ASP A 561 -10.24 35.36 -17.81
CA ASP A 561 -10.71 34.49 -18.87
C ASP A 561 -10.25 33.01 -18.73
N ASN A 562 -9.60 32.67 -17.61
CA ASN A 562 -9.14 31.33 -17.27
C ASN A 562 -10.03 30.70 -16.19
N LYS A 563 -10.33 29.41 -16.32
CA LYS A 563 -11.05 28.64 -15.31
C LYS A 563 -10.39 27.27 -15.15
N THR A 564 -10.18 26.83 -13.92
CA THR A 564 -9.83 25.42 -13.61
C THR A 564 -10.73 24.94 -12.49
N SER A 565 -11.33 23.76 -12.66
CA SER A 565 -12.22 23.15 -11.67
C SER A 565 -11.97 21.65 -11.57
N SER A 566 -12.13 21.15 -10.36
CA SER A 566 -12.03 19.74 -10.02
C SER A 566 -13.26 19.36 -9.19
N GLN A 567 -13.85 18.21 -9.46
CA GLN A 567 -15.11 17.80 -8.84
C GLN A 567 -15.13 16.28 -8.61
N PHE A 568 -15.53 15.86 -7.42
CA PHE A 568 -15.72 14.44 -7.10
C PHE A 568 -16.84 13.81 -7.94
N ASN A 569 -16.83 12.48 -8.04
CA ASN A 569 -17.84 11.76 -8.79
C ASN A 569 -19.26 12.00 -8.24
N LEU A 570 -20.23 12.02 -9.15
CA LEU A 570 -21.67 12.12 -8.90
C LEU A 570 -22.40 10.93 -9.52
N GLN A 571 -23.56 10.59 -8.95
CA GLN A 571 -24.52 9.72 -9.63
C GLN A 571 -24.87 10.29 -11.02
N GLY A 572 -24.83 9.45 -12.04
CA GLY A 572 -25.22 9.82 -13.41
C GLY A 572 -24.11 10.46 -14.23
N GLY A 573 -22.88 10.50 -13.70
CA GLY A 573 -21.71 11.06 -14.36
C GLY A 573 -21.64 12.58 -14.24
N ASN A 574 -20.42 13.11 -14.31
CA ASN A 574 -20.13 14.54 -14.24
C ASN A 574 -18.78 14.88 -14.84
N GLU A 575 -18.57 16.18 -15.09
CA GLU A 575 -17.23 16.73 -15.30
C GLU A 575 -16.43 16.57 -14.00
N VAL A 576 -15.36 15.78 -14.03
CA VAL A 576 -14.49 15.53 -12.87
C VAL A 576 -13.31 16.48 -12.83
N PHE A 577 -12.88 16.96 -14.00
CA PHE A 577 -11.86 17.98 -14.13
C PHE A 577 -12.08 18.77 -15.43
N ALA A 578 -11.92 20.08 -15.36
CA ALA A 578 -11.87 20.91 -16.54
C ALA A 578 -10.92 22.08 -16.35
N TRP A 579 -10.35 22.50 -17.46
CA TRP A 579 -9.62 23.74 -17.53
C TRP A 579 -9.92 24.46 -18.84
N LYS A 580 -10.03 25.77 -18.73
CA LYS A 580 -10.34 26.72 -19.78
C LYS A 580 -9.30 27.83 -19.69
N GLU A 581 -8.70 28.17 -20.80
CA GLU A 581 -7.71 29.25 -20.88
C GLU A 581 -7.97 30.06 -22.15
N LYS A 582 -8.13 31.37 -22.01
CA LYS A 582 -8.28 32.23 -23.19
C LYS A 582 -6.92 32.66 -23.70
N ILE A 583 -6.72 32.41 -24.97
CA ILE A 583 -5.44 32.64 -25.61
C ILE A 583 -5.51 34.00 -26.30
N SER A 584 -4.83 35.00 -25.74
CA SER A 584 -4.78 36.39 -26.24
C SER A 584 -6.17 37.08 -26.29
N LYS A 585 -6.23 38.29 -26.88
CA LYS A 585 -7.50 38.98 -27.16
C LYS A 585 -8.26 38.36 -28.36
N GLY A 586 -7.71 37.31 -28.98
CA GLY A 586 -8.07 36.73 -30.29
C GLY A 586 -9.42 36.03 -30.41
N ASN A 587 -10.28 36.06 -29.40
CA ASN A 587 -11.44 35.16 -29.30
C ASN A 587 -11.05 33.68 -29.49
N TRP A 588 -9.90 33.29 -28.94
CA TRP A 588 -9.38 31.93 -28.97
C TRP A 588 -9.43 31.33 -27.58
N LEU A 589 -9.72 30.03 -27.53
CA LEU A 589 -9.88 29.30 -26.29
C LEU A 589 -9.17 27.96 -26.32
N ALA A 590 -8.31 27.69 -25.35
CA ALA A 590 -7.97 26.32 -24.99
C ALA A 590 -8.98 25.81 -23.96
N LEU A 591 -9.58 24.65 -24.21
CA LEU A 591 -10.51 24.01 -23.30
C LEU A 591 -10.30 22.51 -23.33
N ASN A 592 -10.24 21.89 -22.15
CA ASN A 592 -10.38 20.45 -22.02
C ASN A 592 -11.31 20.13 -20.85
N GLN A 593 -12.17 19.13 -21.05
CA GLN A 593 -13.16 18.66 -20.08
C GLN A 593 -13.07 17.14 -20.01
N PHE A 594 -12.84 16.63 -18.80
CA PHE A 594 -12.83 15.21 -18.51
C PHE A 594 -14.13 14.84 -17.81
N VAL A 595 -14.90 13.95 -18.43
CA VAL A 595 -16.27 13.63 -18.03
C VAL A 595 -16.40 12.12 -17.80
N THR A 596 -17.07 11.75 -16.70
CA THR A 596 -17.46 10.38 -16.40
C THR A 596 -18.78 10.02 -17.09
N ASN A 597 -19.00 8.72 -17.31
CA ASN A 597 -20.24 8.24 -17.91
C ASN A 597 -21.35 8.08 -16.85
N SER A 598 -22.57 7.76 -17.29
CA SER A 598 -23.74 7.65 -16.41
C SER A 598 -23.72 6.48 -15.42
N GLU A 599 -22.78 5.54 -15.60
CA GLU A 599 -22.63 4.31 -14.80
C GLU A 599 -21.44 4.41 -13.82
N CYS A 600 -20.97 5.62 -13.51
CA CYS A 600 -19.87 5.83 -12.55
C CYS A 600 -20.24 5.48 -11.13
N LEU A 601 -19.42 4.61 -10.51
CA LEU A 601 -19.46 4.37 -9.08
C LEU A 601 -19.02 5.63 -8.34
N VAL A 602 -19.80 5.99 -7.31
CA VAL A 602 -19.45 7.10 -6.42
C VAL A 602 -18.48 6.59 -5.36
N LEU A 603 -17.21 6.46 -5.74
CA LEU A 603 -16.14 5.92 -4.87
C LEU A 603 -15.61 6.96 -3.88
N ASP A 604 -15.58 8.23 -4.27
CA ASP A 604 -14.92 9.30 -3.50
C ASP A 604 -15.46 9.47 -2.08
N ASN A 605 -16.73 9.13 -1.88
CA ASN A 605 -17.44 9.21 -0.60
C ASN A 605 -17.99 7.85 -0.13
N ALA A 606 -17.52 6.74 -0.69
CA ALA A 606 -17.92 5.41 -0.28
C ALA A 606 -17.54 5.12 1.18
N PRO A 607 -18.29 4.26 1.91
CA PRO A 607 -17.78 3.68 3.15
C PRO A 607 -16.46 2.93 2.90
N GLY A 608 -15.44 3.16 3.71
CA GLY A 608 -14.11 2.58 3.50
C GLY A 608 -13.01 3.18 4.36
N GLY A 609 -11.82 2.56 4.27
CA GLY A 609 -10.60 3.10 4.87
C GLY A 609 -10.20 4.37 4.15
N THR A 610 -9.91 5.41 4.92
CA THR A 610 -9.70 6.76 4.38
C THR A 610 -8.31 7.28 4.62
N VAL A 611 -7.89 8.23 3.80
CA VAL A 611 -6.57 8.85 3.94
C VAL A 611 -6.73 10.28 4.40
N THR A 612 -5.97 10.66 5.44
CA THR A 612 -5.99 12.00 6.02
C THR A 612 -4.99 12.94 5.35
N VAL A 613 -5.14 14.24 5.63
CA VAL A 613 -4.66 15.33 4.78
C VAL A 613 -3.15 15.51 4.75
N ASN A 614 -2.46 15.17 5.82
CA ASN A 614 -0.99 15.20 5.82
C ASN A 614 -0.41 14.14 4.85
N ASP A 615 -1.22 13.18 4.38
CA ASP A 615 -0.80 12.11 3.49
C ASP A 615 -1.51 12.19 2.11
N ASN A 616 -2.24 13.29 1.83
CA ASN A 616 -3.17 13.40 0.68
C ASN A 616 -2.60 14.19 -0.51
N PRO A 617 -2.64 13.65 -1.75
CA PRO A 617 -2.31 14.42 -2.96
C PRO A 617 -3.21 15.65 -3.17
N LEU A 618 -4.50 15.64 -2.86
CA LEU A 618 -5.40 16.78 -3.06
C LEU A 618 -5.01 18.03 -2.25
N ASP A 619 -4.63 17.90 -0.98
CA ASP A 619 -4.25 19.07 -0.18
C ASP A 619 -2.89 19.61 -0.60
N ALA A 620 -1.96 18.70 -0.90
CA ALA A 620 -0.70 19.04 -1.54
C ALA A 620 -0.96 19.84 -2.82
N ILE A 621 -1.72 19.28 -3.77
CA ILE A 621 -2.07 19.92 -5.04
C ILE A 621 -2.76 21.28 -4.81
N VAL A 622 -3.75 21.35 -3.92
CA VAL A 622 -4.45 22.59 -3.57
C VAL A 622 -3.50 23.64 -2.97
N MET A 623 -2.50 23.23 -2.19
CA MET A 623 -1.42 24.09 -1.72
C MET A 623 -0.53 24.54 -2.88
N LEU A 624 -0.03 23.62 -3.72
CA LEU A 624 0.84 23.96 -4.88
C LEU A 624 0.13 24.95 -5.82
N MET A 625 -1.17 24.76 -6.09
CA MET A 625 -1.97 25.67 -6.91
C MET A 625 -2.24 27.03 -6.24
N THR A 626 -2.23 27.10 -4.91
CA THR A 626 -2.32 28.40 -4.20
C THR A 626 -1.01 29.16 -4.26
N LEU A 627 0.12 28.45 -4.32
CA LEU A 627 1.47 29.03 -4.40
C LEU A 627 1.88 29.41 -5.84
N SER A 628 1.21 28.87 -6.85
CA SER A 628 1.45 29.18 -8.27
C SER A 628 0.79 30.52 -8.64
N PHE A 629 1.56 31.60 -8.80
CA PHE A 629 1.06 32.98 -8.98
C PHE A 629 1.60 33.65 -10.26
N PRO A 630 0.76 34.04 -11.24
CA PRO A 630 0.07 35.33 -11.08
C PRO A 630 -1.46 35.21 -10.90
N LEU A 631 -1.95 34.00 -10.62
CA LEU A 631 -3.38 33.70 -10.80
C LEU A 631 -4.30 33.98 -9.58
N GLY A 632 -3.85 34.55 -8.46
CA GLY A 632 -4.74 34.81 -7.31
C GLY A 632 -5.07 33.60 -6.43
N THR A 633 -5.74 33.83 -5.30
CA THR A 633 -6.33 32.76 -4.48
C THR A 633 -7.53 32.14 -5.21
N PRO A 634 -7.74 30.81 -5.13
CA PRO A 634 -8.93 30.19 -5.71
C PRO A 634 -10.23 30.76 -5.12
N ASP A 635 -11.28 30.83 -5.95
CA ASP A 635 -12.62 31.29 -5.54
C ASP A 635 -13.29 30.27 -4.61
N GLU A 636 -13.05 28.98 -4.87
CA GLU A 636 -13.43 27.89 -3.96
C GLU A 636 -12.22 27.01 -3.67
N LYS A 637 -11.94 26.84 -2.39
CA LYS A 637 -10.89 25.95 -1.91
C LYS A 637 -11.34 25.31 -0.62
N LYS A 638 -11.38 23.98 -0.63
CA LYS A 638 -11.63 23.16 0.55
C LYS A 638 -10.31 22.52 0.94
N LYS A 639 -9.60 23.16 1.88
CA LYS A 639 -8.42 22.54 2.49
C LYS A 639 -8.83 21.23 3.13
N TYR A 640 -7.85 20.41 3.45
CA TYR A 640 -8.12 19.23 4.26
C TYR A 640 -9.20 18.28 3.69
N THR A 641 -9.42 18.16 2.38
CA THR A 641 -10.45 17.24 1.87
C THR A 641 -10.04 15.79 2.11
N GLN A 642 -10.97 14.92 2.51
CA GLN A 642 -10.76 13.48 2.69
C GLN A 642 -11.68 12.72 1.74
N PHE A 643 -11.22 11.56 1.29
CA PHE A 643 -11.95 10.67 0.41
C PHE A 643 -11.74 9.23 0.86
N CYS A 644 -12.63 8.35 0.43
CA CYS A 644 -12.48 6.92 0.62
C CYS A 644 -11.37 6.38 -0.28
N PHE A 645 -10.30 5.84 0.31
CA PHE A 645 -9.18 5.25 -0.42
C PHE A 645 -9.43 3.76 -0.69
N THR A 646 -9.94 3.04 0.30
CA THR A 646 -10.22 1.60 0.23
C THR A 646 -11.69 1.31 0.60
N PRO A 647 -12.61 1.28 -0.38
CA PRO A 647 -14.02 1.00 -0.10
C PRO A 647 -14.23 -0.34 0.61
N THR A 648 -15.08 -0.38 1.65
CA THR A 648 -15.36 -1.58 2.46
C THR A 648 -15.79 -2.77 1.59
N ILE A 649 -16.64 -2.51 0.60
CA ILE A 649 -17.15 -3.51 -0.36
C ILE A 649 -15.99 -4.11 -1.17
N PHE A 650 -15.01 -3.29 -1.55
CA PHE A 650 -13.85 -3.73 -2.32
C PHE A 650 -12.87 -4.53 -1.46
N CYS A 651 -12.67 -4.14 -0.19
CA CYS A 651 -11.82 -4.85 0.76
C CYS A 651 -12.34 -6.25 1.09
N HIS A 652 -13.66 -6.41 1.19
CA HIS A 652 -14.31 -7.69 1.43
C HIS A 652 -14.64 -8.47 0.16
N ASP A 653 -14.30 -7.94 -1.02
CA ASP A 653 -14.61 -8.52 -2.33
C ASP A 653 -16.08 -8.99 -2.40
N ILE A 654 -17.00 -8.08 -2.09
CA ILE A 654 -18.44 -8.39 -2.06
C ILE A 654 -18.95 -8.59 -3.49
N GLN A 655 -19.46 -9.79 -3.77
CA GLN A 655 -19.86 -10.23 -5.11
C GLN A 655 -21.35 -10.00 -5.41
N ASN A 656 -22.20 -9.86 -4.40
CA ASN A 656 -23.65 -9.66 -4.56
C ASN A 656 -24.08 -8.18 -4.49
N PHE A 657 -23.16 -7.24 -4.68
CA PHE A 657 -23.49 -5.83 -4.78
C PHE A 657 -23.98 -5.50 -6.20
N ASP A 658 -25.18 -4.93 -6.31
CA ASP A 658 -25.74 -4.45 -7.58
C ASP A 658 -25.74 -2.91 -7.61
N PRO A 659 -24.84 -2.27 -8.37
CA PRO A 659 -24.77 -0.82 -8.44
C PRO A 659 -26.03 -0.19 -9.04
N ASN A 660 -26.81 -0.89 -9.88
CA ASN A 660 -28.04 -0.32 -10.43
C ASN A 660 -29.09 -0.11 -9.34
N SER A 661 -29.16 -1.04 -8.37
CA SER A 661 -30.10 -0.96 -7.25
C SER A 661 -29.80 0.21 -6.31
N SER A 662 -28.53 0.61 -6.20
CA SER A 662 -28.07 1.71 -5.35
C SER A 662 -27.79 3.01 -6.12
N ASN A 663 -28.21 3.11 -7.38
CA ASN A 663 -27.91 4.27 -8.22
C ASN A 663 -26.40 4.59 -8.27
N HIS A 664 -25.58 3.53 -8.39
CA HIS A 664 -24.12 3.53 -8.43
C HIS A 664 -23.42 4.05 -7.15
N ARG A 665 -24.15 4.19 -6.04
CA ARG A 665 -23.57 4.44 -4.71
C ARG A 665 -23.09 3.15 -4.07
N MET A 666 -22.03 3.20 -3.28
CA MET A 666 -21.47 2.05 -2.56
C MET A 666 -22.28 1.75 -1.27
N ASP A 667 -23.60 1.69 -1.41
CA ASP A 667 -24.60 1.54 -0.36
C ASP A 667 -24.84 0.06 -0.02
N TYR A 668 -23.86 -0.59 0.60
CA TYR A 668 -24.00 -1.98 1.03
C TYR A 668 -23.95 -2.09 2.56
N SER A 669 -25.06 -2.53 3.15
CA SER A 669 -25.12 -2.86 4.57
C SER A 669 -24.78 -4.33 4.78
N MET A 670 -23.63 -4.61 5.39
CA MET A 670 -23.19 -5.96 5.68
C MET A 670 -24.15 -6.65 6.66
N ALA A 671 -24.70 -5.92 7.63
CA ALA A 671 -25.66 -6.44 8.59
C ALA A 671 -27.00 -6.82 7.93
N ASP A 672 -27.55 -5.96 7.05
CA ASP A 672 -28.82 -6.25 6.35
C ASP A 672 -28.66 -7.40 5.34
N ASN A 673 -27.45 -7.56 4.81
CA ASN A 673 -27.04 -8.70 3.99
C ASN A 673 -26.52 -9.89 4.82
N LYS A 674 -26.79 -9.92 6.13
CA LYS A 674 -26.57 -11.05 7.05
C LYS A 674 -25.10 -11.45 7.25
N LEU A 675 -24.13 -10.61 6.92
CA LEU A 675 -22.70 -10.96 7.02
C LEU A 675 -22.11 -10.84 8.43
N MET A 676 -22.85 -10.25 9.37
CA MET A 676 -22.33 -9.84 10.67
C MET A 676 -22.80 -10.75 11.82
N PHE A 677 -22.95 -12.06 11.60
CA PHE A 677 -23.29 -13.01 12.67
C PHE A 677 -22.04 -13.75 13.15
N LYS A 678 -21.82 -13.80 14.48
CA LYS A 678 -20.65 -14.46 15.10
C LYS A 678 -20.89 -15.92 15.48
N SER A 679 -22.14 -16.33 15.55
CA SER A 679 -22.53 -17.68 15.94
C SER A 679 -23.83 -18.09 15.28
N LEU A 680 -24.06 -19.40 15.21
CA LEU A 680 -25.35 -19.93 14.71
C LEU A 680 -26.52 -19.49 15.61
N GLN A 681 -26.28 -19.33 16.91
CA GLN A 681 -27.26 -18.80 17.85
C GLN A 681 -27.63 -17.36 17.54
N ASP A 682 -26.65 -16.52 17.25
CA ASP A 682 -26.84 -15.12 16.88
C ASP A 682 -27.67 -15.01 15.59
N TYR A 683 -27.33 -15.81 14.57
CA TYR A 683 -28.09 -15.87 13.32
C TYR A 683 -29.55 -16.29 13.55
N ASN A 684 -29.78 -17.38 14.28
CA ASN A 684 -31.14 -17.87 14.56
C ASN A 684 -31.97 -16.88 15.37
N SER A 685 -31.32 -16.04 16.19
CA SER A 685 -31.98 -15.02 17.00
C SER A 685 -32.11 -13.67 16.30
N GLY A 686 -31.52 -13.51 15.10
CA GLY A 686 -31.45 -12.23 14.39
C GLY A 686 -30.52 -11.19 15.05
N ASN A 687 -29.64 -11.63 15.94
CA ASN A 687 -28.74 -10.75 16.71
C ASN A 687 -27.44 -10.50 15.93
N SER A 688 -27.49 -9.54 15.02
CA SER A 688 -26.31 -9.11 14.26
C SER A 688 -25.25 -8.47 15.19
N ASN A 689 -23.99 -8.76 14.95
CA ASN A 689 -22.84 -8.13 15.58
C ASN A 689 -22.46 -6.82 14.89
N GLU A 690 -21.78 -5.96 15.63
CA GLU A 690 -21.39 -4.63 15.13
C GLU A 690 -20.10 -4.62 14.33
N PHE A 691 -19.21 -5.61 14.48
CA PHE A 691 -17.82 -5.52 14.00
C PHE A 691 -17.40 -6.65 13.07
N TYR A 692 -17.88 -7.89 13.28
CA TYR A 692 -17.51 -8.99 12.41
C TYR A 692 -18.57 -10.08 12.34
N GLY A 693 -18.46 -10.94 11.34
CA GLY A 693 -19.24 -12.15 11.24
C GLY A 693 -18.67 -13.17 10.27
N TYR A 694 -19.32 -14.33 10.23
CA TYR A 694 -18.93 -15.49 9.43
C TYR A 694 -19.96 -15.74 8.32
N PRO A 695 -19.62 -15.42 7.05
CA PRO A 695 -20.57 -15.48 5.92
C PRO A 695 -21.20 -16.85 5.68
N HIS A 696 -20.55 -17.94 6.08
CA HIS A 696 -21.12 -19.29 5.92
C HIS A 696 -22.35 -19.55 6.79
N LEU A 697 -22.56 -18.82 7.88
CA LEU A 697 -23.72 -19.04 8.76
C LEU A 697 -25.05 -18.80 8.02
N PRO A 698 -25.26 -17.64 7.35
CA PRO A 698 -26.43 -17.43 6.48
C PRO A 698 -26.31 -18.10 5.09
N TYR A 699 -25.09 -18.30 4.57
CA TYR A 699 -24.85 -18.75 3.19
C TYR A 699 -23.96 -20.02 3.14
N PRO A 700 -24.35 -21.13 3.79
CA PRO A 700 -23.45 -22.29 4.05
C PRO A 700 -23.00 -23.06 2.80
N ASN A 701 -23.62 -22.82 1.64
CA ASN A 701 -23.33 -23.55 0.41
C ASN A 701 -22.72 -22.69 -0.69
N ASN A 702 -22.69 -21.37 -0.53
CA ASN A 702 -22.43 -20.45 -1.63
C ASN A 702 -21.81 -19.11 -1.24
N HIS A 703 -21.43 -18.88 0.03
CA HIS A 703 -20.81 -17.61 0.41
C HIS A 703 -19.60 -17.28 -0.45
N TYR A 704 -18.71 -18.24 -0.67
CA TYR A 704 -17.49 -18.07 -1.46
C TYR A 704 -17.69 -17.57 -2.90
N ASN A 705 -18.73 -18.06 -3.59
CA ASN A 705 -18.92 -17.78 -5.02
C ASN A 705 -19.97 -16.69 -5.31
N GLN A 706 -20.80 -16.35 -4.32
CA GLN A 706 -21.91 -15.42 -4.52
C GLN A 706 -21.88 -14.22 -3.58
N VAL A 707 -21.05 -14.25 -2.54
CA VAL A 707 -21.10 -13.23 -1.49
C VAL A 707 -19.73 -12.66 -1.21
N THR A 708 -18.78 -13.47 -0.75
CA THR A 708 -17.40 -13.06 -0.46
C THR A 708 -16.49 -14.29 -0.38
N PRO A 709 -15.24 -14.21 -0.86
CA PRO A 709 -14.28 -15.32 -0.78
C PRO A 709 -13.74 -15.55 0.64
N PHE A 710 -14.12 -14.73 1.63
CA PHE A 710 -13.59 -14.79 2.99
C PHE A 710 -14.46 -15.62 3.95
N ASP A 711 -13.79 -16.35 4.82
CA ASP A 711 -14.40 -17.12 5.92
C ASP A 711 -14.94 -16.23 7.04
N ALA A 712 -14.33 -15.05 7.21
CA ALA A 712 -14.73 -14.03 8.16
C ALA A 712 -14.49 -12.64 7.57
N VAL A 713 -15.39 -11.72 7.89
CA VAL A 713 -15.28 -10.30 7.53
C VAL A 713 -15.36 -9.45 8.79
N PHE A 714 -14.47 -8.48 8.92
CA PHE A 714 -14.46 -7.48 9.98
C PHE A 714 -14.57 -6.07 9.38
N SER A 715 -15.47 -5.25 9.88
CA SER A 715 -15.59 -3.84 9.50
C SER A 715 -16.20 -3.02 10.64
N SER A 716 -15.76 -1.78 10.78
CA SER A 716 -16.24 -0.86 11.82
C SER A 716 -17.66 -0.36 11.53
N ASN A 717 -18.27 0.34 12.49
CA ASN A 717 -19.54 1.05 12.31
C ASN A 717 -19.36 2.49 11.80
N ILE A 718 -18.11 2.96 11.73
CA ILE A 718 -17.70 4.27 11.21
C ILE A 718 -16.56 4.08 10.21
N ASN A 719 -16.24 5.14 9.45
CA ASN A 719 -15.04 5.14 8.62
C ASN A 719 -13.82 5.51 9.47
N GLU A 720 -12.72 4.81 9.26
CA GLU A 720 -11.47 4.93 10.00
C GLU A 720 -10.32 5.20 9.03
N GLU A 721 -9.21 5.74 9.56
CA GLU A 721 -8.01 5.95 8.77
C GLU A 721 -7.44 4.60 8.30
N HIS A 722 -7.21 4.48 6.99
CA HIS A 722 -6.58 3.34 6.33
C HIS A 722 -5.33 2.90 7.09
N ILE A 723 -5.25 1.61 7.44
CA ILE A 723 -4.17 0.98 8.26
C ILE A 723 -4.10 1.46 9.72
N LEU A 724 -4.18 2.77 9.97
CA LEU A 724 -3.89 3.36 11.28
C LEU A 724 -5.03 3.19 12.29
N CYS A 725 -6.23 2.85 11.83
CA CYS A 725 -7.41 2.64 12.66
C CYS A 725 -7.79 3.80 13.58
N ASN A 726 -7.27 5.00 13.28
CA ASN A 726 -7.61 6.20 14.01
C ASN A 726 -8.98 6.68 13.57
N LYS A 727 -9.73 7.18 14.54
CA LYS A 727 -10.90 7.98 14.26
C LYS A 727 -10.41 9.39 13.94
N VAL A 728 -10.86 9.92 12.80
CA VAL A 728 -10.38 11.22 12.31
C VAL A 728 -11.49 12.24 12.51
N GLU A 729 -11.32 13.17 13.44
CA GLU A 729 -12.40 14.04 13.92
C GLU A 729 -12.27 15.49 13.42
N ARG A 730 -13.38 16.22 13.29
CA ARG A 730 -13.40 17.70 13.19
C ARG A 730 -14.44 18.29 14.12
N TYR A 731 -14.22 19.54 14.53
CA TYR A 731 -15.18 20.30 15.34
C TYR A 731 -16.37 20.80 14.49
N ASP A 732 -16.10 21.34 13.29
CA ASP A 732 -17.12 21.66 12.29
C ASP A 732 -16.89 20.83 11.00
N TYR A 733 -17.85 19.96 10.69
CA TYR A 733 -17.78 19.04 9.54
C TYR A 733 -18.10 19.72 8.20
N LEU A 734 -18.71 20.91 8.22
CA LEU A 734 -18.93 21.74 7.02
C LEU A 734 -17.77 22.72 6.80
N ASN A 735 -16.92 22.91 7.80
CA ASN A 735 -15.72 23.72 7.70
C ASN A 735 -14.53 22.89 7.19
N TYR A 736 -14.31 22.93 5.88
CA TYR A 736 -13.16 22.27 5.26
C TYR A 736 -11.85 23.01 5.49
N ASP A 737 -11.85 24.21 6.06
CA ASP A 737 -10.60 24.91 6.38
C ASP A 737 -9.98 24.46 7.72
N GLU A 738 -10.69 23.64 8.50
CA GLU A 738 -10.20 23.08 9.76
C GLU A 738 -9.42 21.76 9.57
N PRO A 739 -8.24 21.60 10.20
CA PRO A 739 -7.52 20.34 10.18
C PRO A 739 -8.28 19.29 11.01
N PHE A 740 -8.08 18.02 10.66
CA PHE A 740 -8.61 16.93 11.46
C PHE A 740 -7.78 16.67 12.71
N VAL A 741 -8.45 16.22 13.76
CA VAL A 741 -7.86 15.71 14.99
C VAL A 741 -7.92 14.19 14.95
N ARG A 742 -6.76 13.52 15.02
CA ARG A 742 -6.74 12.06 15.20
C ARG A 742 -7.09 11.76 16.66
N ALA A 743 -8.21 11.09 16.89
CA ALA A 743 -8.64 10.63 18.19
C ALA A 743 -8.42 9.11 18.30
N GLY A 744 -8.02 8.67 19.50
CA GLY A 744 -7.97 7.24 19.82
C GLY A 744 -9.37 6.62 19.64
N ASN A 745 -9.40 5.46 19.00
CA ASN A 745 -10.65 4.84 18.57
C ASN A 745 -11.21 3.89 19.66
N SER A 746 -12.47 4.03 20.08
CA SER A 746 -13.06 3.11 21.08
C SER A 746 -13.26 1.66 20.58
N PHE A 747 -13.14 1.41 19.27
CA PHE A 747 -13.40 0.11 18.62
C PHE A 747 -12.15 -0.76 18.42
N ILE A 748 -11.03 -0.33 18.98
CA ILE A 748 -9.72 -1.01 18.93
C ILE A 748 -9.74 -2.40 19.57
N HIS A 749 -10.39 -2.54 20.72
CA HIS A 749 -10.43 -3.81 21.44
C HIS A 749 -11.12 -4.93 20.63
N PRO A 750 -12.29 -4.69 19.98
CA PRO A 750 -12.89 -5.63 19.05
C PRO A 750 -11.96 -6.15 17.94
N LEU A 751 -11.14 -5.29 17.32
CA LEU A 751 -10.22 -5.68 16.25
C LEU A 751 -9.09 -6.58 16.77
N LEU A 752 -8.47 -6.19 17.88
CA LEU A 752 -7.42 -6.99 18.52
C LEU A 752 -7.98 -8.35 18.97
N ASP A 753 -9.15 -8.34 19.60
CA ASP A 753 -9.85 -9.55 20.03
C ASP A 753 -10.15 -10.45 18.84
N PHE A 754 -10.71 -9.90 17.76
CA PHE A 754 -10.93 -10.63 16.51
C PHE A 754 -9.63 -11.28 16.02
N CYS A 755 -8.55 -10.52 15.84
CA CYS A 755 -7.27 -11.07 15.38
C CYS A 755 -6.76 -12.19 16.31
N LEU A 756 -6.86 -12.04 17.64
CA LEU A 756 -6.45 -13.05 18.61
C LEU A 756 -7.28 -14.32 18.52
N TYR A 757 -8.61 -14.17 18.40
CA TYR A 757 -9.50 -15.31 18.23
C TYR A 757 -9.17 -16.06 16.94
N GLU A 758 -8.97 -15.35 15.83
CA GLU A 758 -8.73 -15.98 14.53
C GLU A 758 -7.40 -16.75 14.45
N VAL A 759 -6.39 -16.36 15.25
CA VAL A 759 -5.09 -17.08 15.32
C VAL A 759 -5.06 -18.24 16.32
N ASP A 760 -6.18 -18.58 16.96
CA ASP A 760 -6.25 -19.64 17.97
C ASP A 760 -5.31 -19.42 19.17
N HIS A 761 -5.33 -18.21 19.75
CA HIS A 761 -4.39 -17.82 20.81
C HIS A 761 -4.54 -18.64 22.11
N GLU A 762 -5.75 -19.08 22.47
CA GLU A 762 -5.99 -19.91 23.67
C GLU A 762 -6.38 -21.35 23.35
N ASN A 763 -7.31 -21.52 22.43
CA ASN A 763 -7.81 -22.82 21.98
C ASN A 763 -7.63 -22.92 20.47
N ALA A 764 -7.30 -24.11 19.98
CA ALA A 764 -7.28 -24.39 18.56
C ALA A 764 -8.48 -25.22 18.14
N TYR A 765 -8.99 -24.97 16.94
CA TYR A 765 -10.17 -25.62 16.40
C TYR A 765 -9.87 -26.16 15.01
N ILE A 766 -9.89 -27.48 14.88
CA ILE A 766 -9.68 -28.19 13.63
C ILE A 766 -11.05 -28.60 13.10
N GLN A 767 -11.60 -27.77 12.20
CA GLN A 767 -12.87 -27.95 11.49
C GLN A 767 -12.71 -27.42 10.07
N ASN A 768 -13.31 -28.10 9.09
CA ASN A 768 -13.10 -27.80 7.66
C ASN A 768 -11.62 -27.89 7.22
N GLU A 769 -10.80 -28.63 7.96
CA GLU A 769 -9.38 -28.80 7.67
C GLU A 769 -9.11 -30.12 6.95
N ASN A 770 -8.25 -30.09 5.94
CA ASN A 770 -7.87 -31.29 5.16
C ASN A 770 -6.36 -31.44 5.07
N TYR A 771 -5.75 -31.81 6.20
CA TYR A 771 -4.30 -31.97 6.32
C TYR A 771 -3.78 -33.06 5.39
N GLY A 772 -2.91 -32.67 4.45
CA GLY A 772 -2.38 -33.52 3.39
C GLY A 772 -3.24 -33.61 2.12
N GLY A 773 -4.50 -33.16 2.17
CA GLY A 773 -5.43 -33.23 1.05
C GLY A 773 -5.09 -32.26 -0.08
N PHE A 774 -4.44 -31.15 0.25
CA PHE A 774 -3.96 -30.15 -0.69
C PHE A 774 -2.54 -30.41 -1.21
N CYS A 775 -1.92 -31.51 -0.81
CA CYS A 775 -0.58 -31.88 -1.29
C CYS A 775 -0.62 -32.72 -2.57
N ARG A 776 0.48 -32.70 -3.32
CA ARG A 776 0.73 -33.69 -4.39
C ARG A 776 1.02 -35.09 -3.82
N ASN A 777 0.83 -36.14 -4.63
CA ASN A 777 0.86 -37.54 -4.17
C ASN A 777 2.14 -37.97 -3.44
N ASN A 778 3.31 -37.44 -3.82
CA ASN A 778 4.60 -37.81 -3.23
C ASN A 778 5.10 -36.80 -2.18
N TYR A 779 4.19 -36.04 -1.57
CA TYR A 779 4.52 -35.04 -0.57
C TYR A 779 3.90 -35.39 0.78
N THR A 780 4.73 -35.42 1.82
CA THR A 780 4.26 -35.60 3.20
C THR A 780 4.00 -34.24 3.83
N TYR A 781 2.73 -33.96 4.14
CA TYR A 781 2.37 -32.72 4.84
C TYR A 781 2.77 -32.80 6.31
N GLN A 782 3.46 -31.78 6.82
CA GLN A 782 3.82 -31.71 8.23
C GLN A 782 3.27 -30.43 8.84
N ALA A 783 2.53 -30.59 9.94
CA ALA A 783 2.00 -29.48 10.72
C ALA A 783 2.04 -29.76 12.23
N THR A 784 2.20 -28.69 13.00
CA THR A 784 2.04 -28.68 14.45
C THR A 784 0.89 -27.76 14.81
N ILE A 785 -0.13 -28.31 15.46
CA ILE A 785 -1.24 -27.56 16.05
C ILE A 785 -0.95 -27.45 17.53
N HIS A 786 -0.90 -26.23 18.02
CA HIS A 786 -0.50 -25.94 19.38
C HIS A 786 -1.38 -24.88 20.01
N ALA A 787 -2.09 -25.28 21.07
CA ALA A 787 -2.97 -24.42 21.85
C ALA A 787 -2.58 -24.41 23.34
N PRO A 788 -2.52 -23.23 24.00
CA PRO A 788 -2.24 -23.15 25.43
C PRO A 788 -3.21 -23.90 26.33
N LYS A 789 -4.50 -23.95 25.96
CA LYS A 789 -5.52 -24.65 26.76
C LYS A 789 -5.98 -25.92 26.07
N LYS A 790 -6.81 -25.80 25.03
CA LYS A 790 -7.51 -26.95 24.45
C LYS A 790 -7.40 -27.00 22.93
N VAL A 791 -7.40 -28.21 22.39
CA VAL A 791 -7.59 -28.45 20.96
C VAL A 791 -8.91 -29.19 20.75
N TYR A 792 -9.76 -28.66 19.87
CA TYR A 792 -11.00 -29.29 19.46
C TYR A 792 -10.90 -29.78 18.02
N ILE A 793 -11.38 -30.99 17.75
CA ILE A 793 -11.35 -31.60 16.41
C ILE A 793 -12.74 -32.16 16.10
N GLY A 794 -13.32 -31.81 14.95
CA GLY A 794 -14.61 -32.34 14.50
C GLY A 794 -15.34 -31.43 13.53
N GLU A 795 -16.56 -31.82 13.13
CA GLU A 795 -17.35 -31.07 12.12
C GLU A 795 -18.13 -29.87 12.69
N LYS A 796 -18.33 -29.82 14.00
CA LYS A 796 -19.09 -28.78 14.73
C LYS A 796 -18.43 -28.45 16.06
N VAL A 797 -17.20 -27.98 15.97
CA VAL A 797 -16.39 -27.54 17.12
C VAL A 797 -16.25 -26.02 17.20
N THR A 798 -16.53 -25.30 16.12
CA THR A 798 -16.46 -23.83 16.06
C THR A 798 -17.48 -23.28 15.06
N ASP A 799 -17.99 -22.08 15.29
CA ASP A 799 -18.90 -21.35 14.38
C ASP A 799 -18.13 -20.44 13.40
N ARG A 800 -16.79 -20.55 13.33
CA ARG A 800 -15.92 -19.64 12.57
C ARG A 800 -15.64 -20.10 11.14
N THR A 801 -15.92 -21.35 10.84
CA THR A 801 -15.70 -21.99 9.52
C THR A 801 -16.89 -22.87 9.20
N ASP A 802 -17.05 -23.24 7.93
CA ASP A 802 -18.05 -24.22 7.49
C ASP A 802 -18.11 -25.44 8.41
N PHE A 803 -19.31 -25.93 8.71
CA PHE A 803 -19.52 -27.16 9.49
C PHE A 803 -19.19 -28.42 8.69
N LYS A 804 -17.89 -28.57 8.38
CA LYS A 804 -17.30 -29.65 7.59
C LYS A 804 -16.31 -30.43 8.44
N LYS A 805 -16.18 -31.70 8.12
CA LYS A 805 -15.27 -32.62 8.81
C LYS A 805 -13.82 -32.18 8.74
N ALA A 806 -13.05 -32.62 9.75
CA ALA A 806 -11.60 -32.55 9.75
C ALA A 806 -11.01 -33.87 9.24
N PHE A 807 -10.11 -33.79 8.25
CA PHE A 807 -9.45 -34.93 7.64
C PHE A 807 -7.95 -34.90 7.88
N PHE A 808 -7.40 -36.00 8.42
CA PHE A 808 -5.96 -36.24 8.46
C PHE A 808 -5.64 -37.33 7.44
N GLN A 809 -5.14 -36.91 6.27
CA GLN A 809 -4.88 -37.80 5.14
C GLN A 809 -3.67 -38.72 5.39
N ALA A 810 -3.60 -39.85 4.69
CA ALA A 810 -2.54 -40.85 4.85
C ALA A 810 -1.12 -40.30 4.66
N ASN A 811 -0.95 -39.22 3.88
CA ASN A 811 0.32 -38.53 3.66
C ASN A 811 0.58 -37.39 4.66
N SER A 812 -0.16 -37.31 5.76
CA SER A 812 0.00 -36.26 6.76
C SER A 812 0.74 -36.73 8.02
N ARG A 813 1.58 -35.83 8.55
CA ARG A 813 2.26 -35.98 9.83
C ARG A 813 1.88 -34.80 10.73
N ILE A 814 1.03 -35.05 11.71
CA ILE A 814 0.37 -33.99 12.48
C ILE A 814 0.69 -34.14 13.96
N ASN A 815 1.31 -33.11 14.54
CA ASN A 815 1.56 -33.02 15.97
C ASN A 815 0.51 -32.11 16.60
N VAL A 816 -0.38 -32.67 17.43
CA VAL A 816 -1.39 -31.92 18.17
C VAL A 816 -0.95 -31.79 19.63
N LYS A 817 -0.80 -30.56 20.09
CA LYS A 817 -0.37 -30.21 21.44
C LYS A 817 -1.39 -29.30 22.12
N ALA A 818 -1.80 -29.66 23.33
CA ALA A 818 -2.65 -28.85 24.18
C ALA A 818 -2.07 -28.77 25.60
N GLY A 819 -2.21 -27.63 26.28
CA GLY A 819 -1.78 -27.52 27.68
C GLY A 819 -2.67 -28.31 28.65
N GLU A 820 -3.97 -28.41 28.36
CA GLU A 820 -4.94 -29.03 29.26
C GLU A 820 -5.62 -30.25 28.63
N GLU A 821 -6.26 -30.08 27.47
CA GLU A 821 -7.20 -31.08 26.95
C GLU A 821 -7.21 -31.15 25.41
N ILE A 822 -7.33 -32.36 24.85
CA ILE A 822 -7.61 -32.58 23.43
C ILE A 822 -8.96 -33.27 23.32
N ILE A 823 -9.90 -32.64 22.59
CA ILE A 823 -11.28 -33.06 22.48
C ILE A 823 -11.56 -33.45 21.03
N ILE A 824 -11.75 -34.74 20.80
CA ILE A 824 -12.10 -35.29 19.49
C ILE A 824 -13.59 -35.59 19.45
N LYS A 825 -14.31 -34.96 18.52
CA LYS A 825 -15.76 -35.11 18.31
C LYS A 825 -16.06 -35.79 16.97
N VAL A 826 -17.34 -36.06 16.75
CA VAL A 826 -17.88 -36.52 15.46
C VAL A 826 -17.41 -35.59 14.33
N GLY A 827 -17.15 -36.16 13.17
CA GLY A 827 -16.58 -35.45 12.02
C GLY A 827 -15.06 -35.33 12.04
N THR A 828 -14.38 -36.17 12.84
CA THR A 828 -12.92 -36.33 12.80
C THR A 828 -12.57 -37.61 12.05
N ASP A 829 -11.96 -37.49 10.88
CA ASP A 829 -11.56 -38.61 10.03
C ASP A 829 -10.02 -38.70 9.97
N ILE A 830 -9.44 -39.58 10.80
CA ILE A 830 -8.01 -39.92 10.78
C ILE A 830 -7.82 -41.17 9.93
N LEU A 831 -7.30 -41.02 8.72
CA LEU A 831 -7.23 -42.10 7.74
C LEU A 831 -6.07 -43.07 8.01
N ALA A 832 -6.19 -44.29 7.50
CA ALA A 832 -5.12 -45.28 7.59
C ALA A 832 -3.87 -44.79 6.83
N GLY A 833 -2.71 -44.88 7.48
CA GLY A 833 -1.42 -44.41 6.95
C GLY A 833 -0.95 -43.08 7.56
N THR A 834 -1.84 -42.32 8.20
CA THR A 834 -1.53 -41.05 8.87
C THR A 834 -0.55 -41.24 10.03
N ASN A 835 0.36 -40.28 10.23
CA ASN A 835 1.25 -40.21 11.38
C ASN A 835 0.87 -39.05 12.32
N SER A 836 -0.07 -39.27 13.23
CA SER A 836 -0.53 -38.23 14.17
C SER A 836 -0.12 -38.50 15.60
N HIS A 837 0.45 -37.49 16.25
CA HIS A 837 0.84 -37.50 17.66
C HIS A 837 -0.01 -36.51 18.45
N PHE A 838 -0.72 -36.97 19.47
CA PHE A 838 -1.54 -36.14 20.36
C PHE A 838 -0.89 -36.10 21.74
N LYS A 839 -0.58 -34.91 22.25
CA LYS A 839 0.16 -34.74 23.50
C LYS A 839 -0.44 -33.62 24.35
N ILE A 840 -0.63 -33.92 25.64
CA ILE A 840 -0.82 -32.87 26.65
C ILE A 840 0.56 -32.42 27.12
N GLU A 841 0.90 -31.16 26.89
CA GLU A 841 2.22 -30.58 27.17
C GLU A 841 2.05 -29.10 27.55
N ASN A 842 2.65 -28.70 28.66
CA ASN A 842 2.59 -27.32 29.14
C ASN A 842 3.30 -26.37 28.17
N VAL A 843 2.71 -25.19 27.97
CA VAL A 843 3.21 -24.19 27.05
C VAL A 843 4.05 -23.16 27.79
N GLU A 844 5.36 -23.14 27.50
CA GLU A 844 6.25 -22.08 27.98
C GLU A 844 6.12 -20.83 27.10
N CYS A 845 5.29 -19.88 27.52
CA CYS A 845 5.50 -18.45 27.29
C CYS A 845 5.16 -17.77 28.62
N ILE A 846 6.15 -17.19 29.30
CA ILE A 846 5.92 -16.47 30.55
C ILE A 846 5.19 -15.19 30.18
N ARG A 847 3.85 -15.20 30.25
CA ARG A 847 3.04 -13.98 30.18
C ARG A 847 3.49 -13.06 31.32
N SER A 848 4.30 -12.03 31.02
CA SER A 848 4.65 -11.04 32.02
C SER A 848 3.36 -10.36 32.47
N LYS A 849 3.02 -10.50 33.76
CA LYS A 849 2.03 -9.62 34.38
C LYS A 849 2.60 -8.20 34.41
N SER A 850 2.36 -7.43 33.35
CA SER A 850 2.62 -6.00 33.35
C SER A 850 1.67 -5.27 32.41
N SER A 851 0.84 -4.44 33.03
CA SER A 851 0.18 -3.23 32.50
C SER A 851 -0.91 -3.38 31.44
N TYR A 852 -2.08 -3.89 31.86
CA TYR A 852 -3.35 -3.23 31.51
C TYR A 852 -3.80 -2.44 32.75
N SER A 853 -3.57 -1.12 32.76
CA SER A 853 -4.24 -0.24 33.71
C SER A 853 -5.66 0.02 33.22
N THR A 854 -6.59 -0.87 33.53
CA THR A 854 -8.00 -0.48 33.56
C THR A 854 -8.20 0.36 34.81
N ASN A 855 -8.16 1.68 34.66
CA ASN A 855 -8.65 2.61 35.66
C ASN A 855 -10.18 2.47 35.73
N THR A 856 -10.64 1.48 36.49
CA THR A 856 -11.99 1.44 37.04
C THR A 856 -11.85 1.04 38.50
N GLN A 857 -11.61 2.04 39.35
CA GLN A 857 -11.84 1.89 40.78
C GLN A 857 -13.32 1.58 41.00
N ASN A 858 -13.61 0.41 41.52
CA ASN A 858 -14.81 0.19 42.31
C ASN A 858 -14.40 -0.64 43.55
N PRO A 859 -14.22 -0.02 44.72
CA PRO A 859 -13.84 -0.72 45.93
C PRO A 859 -15.11 -1.32 46.52
N ASN A 860 -15.32 -2.62 46.35
CA ASN A 860 -16.04 -3.51 47.29
C ASN A 860 -16.26 -4.88 46.66
N SER A 861 -15.31 -5.79 46.87
CA SER A 861 -15.64 -7.17 47.22
C SER A 861 -14.43 -7.77 47.93
N GLU A 862 -14.51 -7.79 49.26
CA GLU A 862 -13.65 -8.63 50.08
C GLU A 862 -14.05 -10.10 49.91
N ASN A 863 -13.03 -10.95 50.04
CA ASN A 863 -13.05 -12.38 50.37
C ASN A 863 -13.43 -13.38 49.27
N SER A 864 -12.40 -14.05 48.72
CA SER A 864 -12.31 -15.51 48.91
C SER A 864 -10.89 -16.07 48.70
N SER A 865 -10.42 -16.71 49.76
CA SER A 865 -9.44 -17.82 49.85
C SER A 865 -8.23 -17.84 48.91
N GLN A 866 -7.08 -17.50 49.49
CA GLN A 866 -5.81 -18.18 49.20
C GLN A 866 -6.02 -19.70 49.24
N ARG A 867 -5.95 -20.36 48.10
CA ARG A 867 -5.62 -21.79 48.03
C ARG A 867 -4.13 -21.91 47.76
N ASN A 868 -3.40 -22.33 48.78
CA ASN A 868 -2.07 -22.89 48.63
C ASN A 868 -2.12 -24.02 47.60
N THR A 869 -1.45 -23.84 46.46
CA THR A 869 -1.12 -24.91 45.53
C THR A 869 -0.15 -25.85 46.23
N PHE A 870 -0.65 -27.00 46.69
CA PHE A 870 0.19 -28.15 46.99
C PHE A 870 0.68 -28.70 45.66
N ASP A 871 1.93 -28.39 45.33
CA ASP A 871 2.65 -28.95 44.20
C ASP A 871 3.24 -30.30 44.66
N SER A 872 2.47 -31.38 44.52
CA SER A 872 3.00 -32.74 44.70
C SER A 872 3.39 -33.30 43.33
N LYS A 873 4.63 -33.08 42.91
CA LYS A 873 5.26 -33.90 41.88
C LYS A 873 5.36 -35.33 42.42
N GLU A 874 4.46 -36.22 41.99
CA GLU A 874 4.68 -37.66 42.15
C GLU A 874 5.82 -38.08 41.21
N ASP A 875 6.93 -38.58 41.76
CA ASP A 875 7.99 -39.22 41.00
C ASP A 875 7.41 -40.41 40.21
N LYS A 876 7.21 -40.23 38.90
CA LYS A 876 6.69 -41.26 38.01
C LYS A 876 7.83 -42.16 37.54
N TRP A 877 7.92 -43.38 38.08
CA TRP A 877 8.99 -44.36 37.81
C TRP A 877 8.56 -45.52 36.90
N VAL A 878 7.28 -45.57 36.51
CA VAL A 878 6.72 -46.58 35.59
C VAL A 878 5.68 -45.97 34.65
N ASN A 879 5.72 -46.36 33.38
CA ASN A 879 4.72 -46.03 32.36
C ASN A 879 3.87 -47.26 32.04
N ILE A 880 2.55 -47.15 32.24
CA ILE A 880 1.57 -48.19 31.93
C ILE A 880 0.72 -47.73 30.76
N TYR A 881 0.74 -48.44 29.63
CA TYR A 881 -0.03 -48.07 28.44
C TYR A 881 -0.56 -49.30 27.67
N PRO A 882 -1.83 -49.29 27.23
CA PRO A 882 -2.40 -50.35 26.40
C PRO A 882 -2.01 -50.19 24.92
N ASN A 883 -1.87 -51.31 24.22
CA ASN A 883 -1.82 -51.41 22.78
C ASN A 883 -3.26 -51.42 22.25
N PRO A 884 -3.67 -50.39 21.49
CA PRO A 884 -5.05 -50.27 21.02
C PRO A 884 -5.45 -51.30 19.97
N SER A 885 -4.51 -52.10 19.43
CA SER A 885 -4.79 -53.04 18.32
C SER A 885 -4.97 -54.50 18.75
N ASN A 886 -4.50 -54.90 19.94
CA ASN A 886 -4.43 -56.33 20.29
C ASN A 886 -4.65 -56.67 21.77
N GLY A 887 -5.05 -55.70 22.61
CA GLY A 887 -5.33 -55.96 24.04
C GLY A 887 -4.08 -56.14 24.93
N THR A 888 -2.87 -55.98 24.37
CA THR A 888 -1.62 -56.07 25.14
C THR A 888 -1.43 -54.79 25.96
N VAL A 889 -1.08 -54.89 27.23
CA VAL A 889 -0.71 -53.74 28.08
C VAL A 889 0.77 -53.84 28.42
N PHE A 890 1.49 -52.73 28.24
CA PHE A 890 2.91 -52.64 28.54
C PHE A 890 3.13 -51.92 29.86
N LEU A 891 3.96 -52.52 30.72
CA LEU A 891 4.56 -51.87 31.89
C LEU A 891 6.02 -51.58 31.54
N ASN A 892 6.38 -50.30 31.40
CA ASN A 892 7.73 -49.87 31.03
C ASN A 892 8.35 -49.08 32.19
N PHE A 893 9.43 -49.61 32.78
CA PHE A 893 10.11 -48.98 33.92
C PHE A 893 11.15 -47.97 33.44
N LEU A 894 11.17 -46.79 34.07
CA LEU A 894 11.99 -45.65 33.62
C LEU A 894 13.43 -45.66 34.20
N GLU A 895 13.67 -46.51 35.19
CA GLU A 895 14.97 -46.75 35.84
C GLU A 895 15.36 -48.23 35.69
N GLU A 896 16.64 -48.57 35.86
CA GLU A 896 17.11 -49.96 35.77
C GLU A 896 16.43 -50.87 36.81
N PHE A 897 15.83 -51.95 36.32
CA PHE A 897 15.10 -52.95 37.09
C PHE A 897 15.93 -53.55 38.25
N ASN A 898 15.31 -53.59 39.43
CA ASN A 898 15.76 -54.37 40.58
C ASN A 898 14.87 -55.60 40.78
N ILE A 899 15.47 -56.73 41.17
CA ILE A 899 14.78 -58.00 41.43
C ILE A 899 13.74 -57.81 42.55
N GLY A 900 12.46 -58.11 42.28
CA GLY A 900 11.40 -58.23 43.31
C GLY A 900 10.10 -57.46 43.07
N TYR A 901 10.00 -56.66 42.00
CA TYR A 901 8.77 -55.91 41.71
C TYR A 901 7.60 -56.85 41.37
N SER A 902 6.39 -56.45 41.76
CA SER A 902 5.17 -57.21 41.46
C SER A 902 4.05 -56.31 40.96
N TYR A 903 3.15 -56.88 40.16
CA TYR A 903 1.93 -56.21 39.70
C TYR A 903 0.70 -57.02 40.08
N ALA A 904 -0.42 -56.32 40.25
CA ALA A 904 -1.76 -56.88 40.39
C ALA A 904 -2.75 -56.05 39.56
N VAL A 905 -3.57 -56.72 38.78
CA VAL A 905 -4.60 -56.13 37.92
C VAL A 905 -5.96 -56.46 38.49
N TYR A 906 -6.78 -55.45 38.72
CA TYR A 906 -8.13 -55.58 39.23
C TYR A 906 -9.15 -55.08 38.22
N SER A 907 -10.36 -55.67 38.22
CA SER A 907 -11.52 -55.05 37.57
C SER A 907 -11.94 -53.78 38.32
N LEU A 908 -12.81 -52.96 37.71
CA LEU A 908 -13.47 -51.84 38.41
C LEU A 908 -14.28 -52.26 39.65
N SER A 909 -14.76 -53.51 39.71
CA SER A 909 -15.46 -54.07 40.88
C SER A 909 -14.50 -54.56 41.98
N GLY A 910 -13.19 -54.42 41.80
CA GLY A 910 -12.18 -54.85 42.76
C GLY A 910 -11.82 -56.34 42.69
N GLN A 911 -12.32 -57.08 41.68
CA GLN A 911 -11.97 -58.48 41.47
C GLN A 911 -10.55 -58.57 40.90
N LEU A 912 -9.69 -59.39 41.51
CA LEU A 912 -8.34 -59.66 41.00
C LEU A 912 -8.43 -60.45 39.67
N ILE A 913 -7.86 -59.89 38.61
CA ILE A 913 -7.82 -60.47 37.26
C ILE A 913 -6.54 -61.27 37.05
N THR A 914 -5.39 -60.67 37.36
CA THR A 914 -4.08 -61.32 37.26
C THR A 914 -3.07 -60.63 38.17
N GLN A 915 -2.05 -61.35 38.61
CA GLN A 915 -0.91 -60.80 39.36
C GLN A 915 0.34 -61.59 39.03
N GLY A 916 1.49 -60.97 39.18
CA GLY A 916 2.77 -61.62 38.89
C GLY A 916 3.97 -60.80 39.34
N ASN A 917 5.13 -61.42 39.24
CA ASN A 917 6.40 -60.74 39.42
C ASN A 917 6.83 -60.15 38.08
N ILE A 918 7.49 -59.00 38.12
CA ILE A 918 8.10 -58.35 36.97
C ILE A 918 9.50 -58.93 36.84
N LEU A 919 9.85 -59.42 35.65
CA LEU A 919 11.12 -60.10 35.40
C LEU A 919 12.08 -59.28 34.52
N GLU A 920 11.57 -58.26 33.84
CA GLU A 920 12.31 -57.42 32.90
C GLU A 920 11.88 -55.95 33.02
N ASN A 921 12.71 -55.02 32.51
CA ASN A 921 12.39 -53.59 32.41
C ASN A 921 11.11 -53.29 31.61
N LYS A 922 10.64 -54.27 30.83
CA LYS A 922 9.39 -54.20 30.08
C LYS A 922 8.59 -55.47 30.32
N GLN A 923 7.41 -55.35 30.92
CA GLN A 923 6.49 -56.47 31.13
C GLN A 923 5.26 -56.31 30.24
N GLU A 924 4.89 -57.39 29.57
CA GLU A 924 3.68 -57.46 28.73
C GLU A 924 2.57 -58.21 29.47
N LEU A 925 1.36 -57.66 29.46
CA LEU A 925 0.17 -58.25 30.03
C LEU A 925 -0.89 -58.39 28.94
N GLN A 926 -1.46 -59.59 28.79
CA GLN A 926 -2.62 -59.78 27.91
C GLN A 926 -3.91 -59.61 28.71
N LEU A 927 -4.71 -58.61 28.34
CA LEU A 927 -6.00 -58.33 28.96
C LEU A 927 -7.10 -58.30 27.90
N THR A 928 -8.27 -58.83 28.24
CA THR A 928 -9.46 -58.70 27.38
C THR A 928 -10.01 -57.27 27.44
N LYS A 929 -10.80 -56.88 26.44
CA LYS A 929 -11.47 -55.57 26.39
C LYS A 929 -12.21 -55.26 27.70
N GLY A 930 -11.90 -54.13 28.32
CA GLY A 930 -12.42 -53.78 29.64
C GLY A 930 -11.67 -52.63 30.32
N VAL A 931 -12.14 -52.25 31.51
CA VAL A 931 -11.50 -51.23 32.34
C VAL A 931 -10.88 -51.89 33.57
N TYR A 932 -9.60 -51.63 33.79
CA TYR A 932 -8.81 -52.26 34.84
C TYR A 932 -8.09 -51.23 35.69
N ILE A 933 -7.75 -51.63 36.92
CA ILE A 933 -6.84 -50.91 37.80
C ILE A 933 -5.58 -51.77 37.92
N ILE A 934 -4.45 -51.27 37.43
CA ILE A 934 -3.15 -51.93 37.58
C ILE A 934 -2.44 -51.28 38.77
N LYS A 935 -2.03 -52.12 39.72
CA LYS A 935 -1.23 -51.73 40.87
C LYS A 935 0.14 -52.39 40.77
N ILE A 936 1.21 -51.61 40.83
CA ILE A 936 2.59 -52.08 40.78
C ILE A 936 3.27 -51.72 42.09
N ASN A 937 4.01 -52.67 42.66
CA ASN A 937 4.75 -52.52 43.91
C ASN A 937 6.25 -52.68 43.64
N ASN A 938 7.05 -51.68 44.03
CA ASN A 938 8.51 -51.73 43.98
C ASN A 938 9.18 -51.96 45.35
N HIS A 939 8.45 -52.51 46.32
CA HIS A 939 8.79 -52.66 47.75
C HIS A 939 8.71 -51.38 48.59
N GLU A 940 8.95 -50.21 48.01
CA GLU A 940 8.91 -48.94 48.74
C GLU A 940 7.59 -48.19 48.55
N LYS A 941 7.01 -48.30 47.34
CA LYS A 941 5.90 -47.48 46.88
C LYS A 941 4.97 -48.30 45.97
N PHE A 942 3.71 -47.88 45.91
CA PHE A 942 2.75 -48.41 44.94
C PHE A 942 2.49 -47.38 43.84
N SER A 943 2.53 -47.80 42.58
CA SER A 943 1.95 -47.06 41.47
C SER A 943 0.60 -47.69 41.12
N THR A 944 -0.47 -46.90 41.06
CA THR A 944 -1.81 -47.39 40.73
C THR A 944 -2.36 -46.59 39.56
N GLN A 945 -2.71 -47.25 38.46
CA GLN A 945 -3.24 -46.58 37.27
C GLN A 945 -4.50 -47.28 36.76
N ARG A 946 -5.53 -46.48 36.45
CA ARG A 946 -6.71 -46.95 35.71
C ARG A 946 -6.36 -46.99 34.22
N ILE A 947 -6.67 -48.11 33.57
CA ILE A 947 -6.46 -48.29 32.13
C ILE A 947 -7.73 -48.79 31.46
N ILE A 948 -7.89 -48.45 30.18
CA ILE A 948 -8.97 -48.94 29.33
C ILE A 948 -8.32 -49.74 28.20
N VAL A 949 -8.68 -51.02 28.08
CA VAL A 949 -8.28 -51.90 26.99
C VAL A 949 -9.44 -51.96 26.01
N LEU A 950 -9.22 -51.48 24.78
CA LEU A 950 -10.25 -51.28 23.75
C LEU A 950 -10.61 -52.54 22.96
#